data_AF-A0A498M6M4-F1
#
_entry.id   AF-A0A498M6M4-F1
#
_cell.length_a   1.000
_cell.length_b   1.000
_cell.length_c   1.000
_cell.angle_alpha   90.00
_cell.angle_beta   90.00
_cell.angle_gamma   90.00
#
_symmetry.space_group_name_H-M   'P 1'
#
loop_
_entity.id
_entity.type
_entity.pdbx_description
1 polymer ?
#
loop_
_entity_poly.entity_id
_entity_poly.type
_entity_poly.pdbx_seq_one_letter_code
_entity_poly.pdbx_strand_id
1 'polypeptide(L)'
;MSKNTLKCKNYGETMRQEDTEDSGSVDSDLSKDENIDESHKEKREEKSAYSFPKILNLFSRRKRSPDGNRPNMSKLNLVVCGCDDTLKSSTSEQIRQQTDRRSDVDLHGRLINLVELPALIHLSEEEVMCQTLRCVSLCHPGVHVFVVIIPVGPLTNDNKAEIEKIQKIFDSQKHFMVIFTSEMSVDEPVINFAKSVVDSQSLCGGRYKVIGLKEPVNSRQIPELLDYIENMKTEPYSVQMYVRTQVNRVRHELEEQHNKEMKKMEDEIKELKQKNQSEGTKEVMDDLKCLRIVLIGRTGSGKSATGNTILGREEFDSEPSTDSLTTVCQKGVGEVDGRSVAVIDTPGLFDTTLTNDQAVEEIMKCVSLSAPGPHVFVIVLSVGRFTKEETDTVDLIKKIFGPKAAQFSIVLFTKGDDLGSKSIDDYVKRSKSAQLQKLIRDCGDRFLVFNNKEKLDKTQVIRLLNMIEEVKKNNKGRYFTNSMFEEAEMSIKKKMEEILKEKEREIQIQKDELQAKYETEMENMKKSLEKEKQRAEEERIQRENEFRQKNENLIKEFEEKEKKQQEKQEVENQKRSEEEKQQRAEFNQKIKEMEKEIESQRSQYEKQKKEREEEDRKREEKYRQDKEKMKHEQESIIAELQMKQEEENKKRESEERERTEQEEKQREEWNRKIKEAEHDRKDTQEDIKRKQREWEDDKKRQMGEREEEERKMKEKHEKQLREKQKELEEMRKKFDREREEEQQKIEEERQKQKREREDREREYEEKKQEMERYYEQLERKRKEEWEKKKREDVEIREEERKRWEKMIENLKQEQEKEIKKREKDEEDRKEREEKEREKMKKKHEDEIKVIEKKHEDEARKQAEEINDFREKIKQHVQELQQMLENHQKQQELLEKLYQHLQKQKGDEIRDLEKQVEELKNKSGGCVIL
;
A
#
# COMPACT_ATOMS: atom_id res chain seq x y z
N MET A 1 -14.79 42.05 -39.64
CA MET A 1 -15.83 43.01 -40.08
C MET A 1 -16.15 43.91 -38.91
N SER A 2 -15.65 45.15 -38.98
CA SER A 2 -16.24 46.43 -38.54
C SER A 2 -17.56 46.35 -37.75
N LYS A 3 -17.74 47.03 -36.60
CA LYS A 3 -17.68 48.51 -36.44
C LYS A 3 -17.95 48.81 -34.94
N ASN A 4 -17.11 49.61 -34.25
CA ASN A 4 -17.19 51.09 -34.09
C ASN A 4 -17.89 51.51 -32.77
N THR A 5 -17.16 52.08 -31.79
CA THR A 5 -16.98 53.53 -31.48
C THR A 5 -18.22 54.20 -30.84
N LEU A 6 -18.20 55.22 -29.97
CA LEU A 6 -17.32 56.33 -29.54
C LEU A 6 -17.83 56.79 -28.13
N LYS A 7 -16.96 57.09 -27.15
CA LYS A 7 -16.54 58.43 -26.63
C LYS A 7 -17.60 59.41 -26.04
N CYS A 8 -17.38 59.72 -24.75
CA CYS A 8 -17.06 61.04 -24.14
C CYS A 8 -18.11 61.93 -23.41
N LYS A 9 -17.59 62.53 -22.30
CA LYS A 9 -17.97 63.75 -21.50
C LYS A 9 -19.03 63.55 -20.38
N ASN A 10 -19.04 64.21 -19.21
CA ASN A 10 -18.16 65.14 -18.45
C ASN A 10 -18.84 65.45 -17.07
N TYR A 11 -18.04 65.77 -16.02
CA TYR A 11 -18.19 66.77 -14.91
C TYR A 11 -19.22 66.71 -13.75
N GLY A 12 -18.71 67.08 -12.54
CA GLY A 12 -19.37 67.89 -11.46
C GLY A 12 -19.57 67.19 -10.10
N GLU A 13 -18.70 67.32 -9.08
CA GLU A 13 -18.59 68.35 -7.98
C GLU A 13 -19.82 68.53 -7.05
N THR A 14 -19.73 68.24 -5.73
CA THR A 14 -19.90 69.19 -4.59
C THR A 14 -19.60 68.56 -3.19
N MET A 15 -19.08 69.40 -2.26
CA MET A 15 -18.67 69.11 -0.86
C MET A 15 -19.78 69.27 0.21
N ARG A 16 -19.59 68.66 1.40
CA ARG A 16 -19.79 69.11 2.83
C ARG A 16 -20.17 67.90 3.72
N GLN A 17 -19.36 67.38 4.66
CA GLN A 17 -19.00 67.82 6.04
C GLN A 17 -20.19 68.16 6.96
N GLU A 18 -20.58 67.26 7.87
CA GLU A 18 -20.29 67.26 9.34
C GLU A 18 -21.14 66.22 10.11
N ASP A 19 -20.58 65.75 11.23
CA ASP A 19 -20.84 64.53 12.00
C ASP A 19 -22.09 64.54 12.92
N THR A 20 -22.70 63.37 13.21
CA THR A 20 -22.76 62.72 14.56
C THR A 20 -23.83 61.61 14.69
N GLU A 21 -23.41 60.52 15.36
CA GLU A 21 -24.12 59.53 16.21
C GLU A 21 -25.06 58.42 15.64
N ASP A 22 -24.48 57.22 15.63
CA ASP A 22 -24.85 55.99 16.37
C ASP A 22 -25.92 54.99 15.87
N SER A 23 -25.53 53.71 16.05
CA SER A 23 -26.28 52.45 16.03
C SER A 23 -26.61 51.74 14.70
N GLY A 24 -26.21 50.45 14.64
CA GLY A 24 -27.01 49.41 13.97
C GLY A 24 -26.37 48.68 12.78
N SER A 25 -25.66 47.59 13.09
CA SER A 25 -25.37 46.40 12.28
C SER A 25 -26.07 46.20 10.93
N VAL A 26 -25.31 45.71 9.93
CA VAL A 26 -25.47 44.42 9.21
C VAL A 26 -24.85 44.51 7.79
N ASP A 27 -24.08 43.47 7.47
CA ASP A 27 -23.72 42.92 6.15
C ASP A 27 -22.66 43.55 5.22
N SER A 28 -21.70 42.65 4.94
CA SER A 28 -21.21 42.22 3.63
C SER A 28 -20.38 43.18 2.75
N ASP A 29 -19.17 42.68 2.52
CA ASP A 29 -18.54 42.53 1.21
C ASP A 29 -17.89 43.73 0.52
N LEU A 30 -16.57 43.53 0.33
CA LEU A 30 -15.81 43.75 -0.91
C LEU A 30 -15.76 45.20 -1.42
N SER A 31 -14.63 45.79 -1.77
CA SER A 31 -13.21 45.48 -1.76
C SER A 31 -12.60 46.75 -2.39
N LYS A 32 -11.39 47.12 -2.00
CA LYS A 32 -10.45 47.78 -2.91
C LYS A 32 -9.04 47.64 -2.37
N ASP A 33 -8.41 46.63 -2.94
CA ASP A 33 -7.04 46.64 -3.42
C ASP A 33 -6.53 48.06 -3.74
N GLU A 34 -5.27 48.35 -3.42
CA GLU A 34 -4.19 48.15 -4.40
C GLU A 34 -2.81 48.47 -3.81
N ASN A 35 -1.81 47.82 -4.44
CA ASN A 35 -0.36 47.81 -4.23
C ASN A 35 0.08 46.58 -3.41
N ILE A 36 0.20 45.38 -4.00
CA ILE A 36 1.03 44.99 -5.16
C ILE A 36 2.47 45.47 -5.00
N ASP A 37 3.32 44.59 -4.45
CA ASP A 37 4.52 44.17 -5.17
C ASP A 37 4.79 42.68 -4.89
N GLU A 38 5.30 42.01 -5.92
CA GLU A 38 5.25 40.57 -6.19
C GLU A 38 6.36 39.77 -5.49
N SER A 39 6.02 38.62 -4.89
CA SER A 39 6.84 37.40 -4.95
C SER A 39 6.08 36.17 -4.39
N HIS A 40 5.34 35.49 -5.27
CA HIS A 40 4.84 34.14 -5.03
C HIS A 40 4.92 33.32 -6.31
N LYS A 41 5.57 32.15 -6.25
CA LYS A 41 5.05 30.89 -6.80
C LYS A 41 5.90 29.70 -6.34
N GLU A 42 5.53 29.16 -5.18
CA GLU A 42 5.71 27.74 -4.87
C GLU A 42 4.46 27.28 -4.08
N LYS A 43 4.01 26.06 -4.39
CA LYS A 43 2.84 25.29 -3.87
C LYS A 43 1.63 25.20 -4.80
N ARG A 44 1.55 24.06 -5.48
CA ARG A 44 0.35 23.22 -5.62
C ARG A 44 0.81 21.78 -5.87
N GLU A 45 0.83 20.96 -4.82
CA GLU A 45 0.71 19.52 -4.96
C GLU A 45 -0.69 19.14 -4.47
N GLU A 46 -1.42 18.48 -5.36
CA GLU A 46 -2.83 18.13 -5.22
C GLU A 46 -3.03 16.95 -4.25
N LYS A 47 -4.03 17.14 -3.39
CA LYS A 47 -4.73 16.09 -2.68
C LYS A 47 -5.52 15.24 -3.68
N SER A 48 -5.31 13.93 -3.68
CA SER A 48 -6.30 12.96 -4.15
C SER A 48 -6.23 11.73 -3.23
N ALA A 49 -7.29 11.56 -2.44
CA ALA A 49 -7.46 10.45 -1.51
C ALA A 49 -8.29 9.36 -2.19
N TYR A 50 -7.64 8.24 -2.54
CA TYR A 50 -8.33 6.98 -2.81
C TYR A 50 -8.28 6.12 -1.55
N SER A 51 -9.46 5.92 -0.95
CA SER A 51 -9.68 5.06 0.21
C SER A 51 -9.72 3.59 -0.26
N PHE A 52 -8.75 2.78 0.16
CA PHE A 52 -8.84 1.31 0.08
C PHE A 52 -9.30 0.72 1.43
N PRO A 53 -10.23 -0.27 1.45
CA PRO A 53 -10.84 -0.78 2.68
C PRO A 53 -9.93 -1.72 3.50
N LYS A 54 -10.17 -1.70 4.81
CA LYS A 54 -9.72 -2.64 5.86
C LYS A 54 -9.64 -4.10 5.42
N ILE A 55 -8.44 -4.62 5.13
CA ILE A 55 -8.12 -6.05 5.23
C ILE A 55 -6.76 -6.20 5.90
N LEU A 56 -6.74 -6.10 7.23
CA LEU A 56 -5.67 -6.63 8.07
C LEU A 56 -6.22 -6.77 9.50
N ASN A 57 -7.15 -7.70 9.67
CA ASN A 57 -7.75 -8.03 10.97
C ASN A 57 -8.02 -9.54 11.07
N LEU A 58 -6.97 -10.35 10.90
CA LEU A 58 -7.05 -11.81 11.05
C LEU A 58 -6.05 -12.43 12.02
N PHE A 59 -5.25 -11.63 12.73
CA PHE A 59 -4.47 -12.11 13.86
C PHE A 59 -4.61 -11.20 15.09
N SER A 60 -5.78 -11.26 15.74
CA SER A 60 -5.93 -10.96 17.18
C SER A 60 -7.31 -11.39 17.69
N ARG A 61 -7.53 -12.71 17.77
CA ARG A 61 -8.55 -13.27 18.68
C ARG A 61 -7.84 -13.72 19.95
N ARG A 62 -7.74 -12.83 20.94
CA ARG A 62 -7.61 -13.24 22.36
C ARG A 62 -8.73 -12.61 23.18
N LYS A 63 -9.35 -13.51 23.95
CA LYS A 63 -10.53 -13.41 24.79
C LYS A 63 -10.68 -12.05 25.51
N ARG A 64 -11.86 -11.43 25.36
CA ARG A 64 -12.40 -10.51 26.37
C ARG A 64 -12.66 -11.34 27.64
N SER A 65 -12.11 -10.89 28.76
CA SER A 65 -12.67 -11.18 30.08
C SER A 65 -13.19 -9.86 30.68
N PRO A 66 -14.22 -9.91 31.52
CA PRO A 66 -14.96 -8.75 31.95
C PRO A 66 -14.34 -8.17 33.22
N ASP A 67 -13.99 -6.89 33.22
CA ASP A 67 -14.06 -6.12 34.47
C ASP A 67 -14.15 -4.61 34.21
N GLY A 68 -14.90 -3.93 35.07
CA GLY A 68 -15.36 -2.55 34.92
C GLY A 68 -14.30 -1.48 35.18
N ASN A 69 -14.68 -0.25 34.80
CA ASN A 69 -14.11 1.05 35.21
C ASN A 69 -12.59 1.11 35.43
N ARG A 70 -11.84 1.43 34.36
CA ARG A 70 -10.51 2.06 34.48
C ARG A 70 -10.52 3.46 33.84
N PRO A 71 -9.81 4.44 34.42
CA PRO A 71 -9.67 5.77 33.83
C PRO A 71 -8.93 5.68 32.49
N ASN A 72 -9.15 6.67 31.62
CA ASN A 72 -8.52 6.80 30.30
C ASN A 72 -6.99 7.00 30.46
N MET A 73 -6.19 5.92 30.42
CA MET A 73 -4.73 5.97 30.61
C MET A 73 -4.01 6.29 29.28
N SER A 74 -2.98 7.15 29.30
CA SER A 74 -2.14 7.42 28.13
C SER A 74 -1.25 6.22 27.80
N LYS A 75 -1.21 5.80 26.52
CA LYS A 75 -0.39 4.67 26.05
C LYS A 75 0.92 5.18 25.44
N LEU A 76 2.05 4.75 25.98
CA LEU A 76 3.39 5.06 25.47
C LEU A 76 4.00 3.83 24.79
N ASN A 77 4.40 3.97 23.52
CA ASN A 77 5.15 2.93 22.80
C ASN A 77 6.62 3.31 22.70
N LEU A 78 7.49 2.52 23.29
CA LEU A 78 8.92 2.77 23.40
C LEU A 78 9.66 1.62 22.69
N VAL A 79 10.65 1.95 21.87
CA VAL A 79 11.52 0.94 21.23
C VAL A 79 12.91 1.06 21.82
N VAL A 80 13.46 -0.04 22.33
CA VAL A 80 14.79 -0.08 22.94
C VAL A 80 15.81 -0.58 21.91
N CYS A 81 16.86 0.20 21.70
CA CYS A 81 17.91 -0.01 20.72
C CYS A 81 19.30 0.00 21.36
N GLY A 82 20.28 -0.62 20.73
CA GLY A 82 21.65 -0.69 21.24
C GLY A 82 22.38 -1.97 20.82
N CYS A 83 23.69 -1.94 20.91
CA CYS A 83 24.57 -3.04 20.48
C CYS A 83 24.67 -4.17 21.52
N ASP A 84 24.50 -3.86 22.81
CA ASP A 84 24.63 -4.82 23.91
C ASP A 84 23.25 -5.35 24.32
N ASP A 85 22.96 -6.61 23.94
CA ASP A 85 21.69 -7.26 24.28
C ASP A 85 21.49 -7.44 25.79
N THR A 86 22.56 -7.67 26.55
CA THR A 86 22.46 -7.86 28.01
C THR A 86 22.08 -6.56 28.71
N LEU A 87 22.68 -5.45 28.25
CA LEU A 87 22.40 -4.11 28.75
C LEU A 87 20.99 -3.64 28.37
N LYS A 88 20.54 -3.97 27.14
CA LYS A 88 19.17 -3.71 26.69
C LYS A 88 18.15 -4.45 27.57
N SER A 89 18.34 -5.76 27.77
CA SER A 89 17.42 -6.55 28.59
C SER A 89 17.40 -6.07 30.05
N SER A 90 18.56 -5.77 30.65
CA SER A 90 18.64 -5.25 32.03
C SER A 90 17.92 -3.90 32.19
N THR A 91 18.09 -2.99 31.23
CA THR A 91 17.43 -1.69 31.25
C THR A 91 15.92 -1.82 30.98
N SER A 92 15.52 -2.72 30.08
CA SER A 92 14.10 -3.02 29.82
C SER A 92 13.40 -3.58 31.05
N GLU A 93 14.05 -4.47 31.81
CA GLU A 93 13.54 -5.00 33.08
C GLU A 93 13.38 -3.88 34.12
N GLN A 94 14.35 -2.95 34.19
CA GLN A 94 14.29 -1.80 35.09
C GLN A 94 13.17 -0.81 34.71
N ILE A 95 12.94 -0.58 33.41
CA ILE A 95 11.81 0.23 32.92
C ILE A 95 10.47 -0.45 33.21
N ARG A 96 10.39 -1.77 33.10
CA ARG A 96 9.16 -2.55 33.32
C ARG A 96 8.81 -2.73 34.82
N GLN A 97 9.80 -2.62 35.72
CA GLN A 97 9.68 -2.92 37.17
C GLN A 97 9.03 -4.29 37.48
N GLN A 98 9.04 -5.24 36.54
CA GLN A 98 8.48 -6.59 36.65
C GLN A 98 9.31 -7.58 35.84
N THR A 99 9.34 -8.84 36.27
CA THR A 99 10.07 -9.95 35.63
C THR A 99 9.26 -10.70 34.56
N ASP A 100 7.97 -10.39 34.38
CA ASP A 100 7.07 -11.13 33.49
C ASP A 100 6.88 -10.43 32.13
N ARG A 101 7.05 -11.17 31.01
CA ARG A 101 7.09 -10.66 29.62
C ARG A 101 5.69 -10.37 29.04
N ARG A 102 4.82 -9.65 29.77
CA ARG A 102 3.55 -9.17 29.21
C ARG A 102 3.80 -7.91 28.36
N SER A 103 3.10 -7.78 27.22
CA SER A 103 3.38 -6.75 26.21
C SER A 103 3.04 -5.33 26.66
N ASP A 104 1.99 -5.16 27.47
CA ASP A 104 1.62 -3.88 28.05
C ASP A 104 1.78 -3.94 29.58
N VAL A 105 2.52 -2.98 30.15
CA VAL A 105 2.71 -2.84 31.61
C VAL A 105 2.02 -1.58 32.10
N ASP A 106 1.26 -1.69 33.20
CA ASP A 106 0.64 -0.55 33.89
C ASP A 106 1.66 0.00 34.91
N LEU A 107 2.24 1.15 34.61
CA LEU A 107 3.25 1.82 35.43
C LEU A 107 2.81 3.25 35.71
N HIS A 108 2.60 3.58 36.98
CA HIS A 108 2.18 4.92 37.43
C HIS A 108 0.92 5.46 36.72
N GLY A 109 -0.01 4.59 36.34
CA GLY A 109 -1.25 4.98 35.64
C GLY A 109 -1.10 5.22 34.13
N ARG A 110 0.01 4.73 33.54
CA ARG A 110 0.31 4.77 32.10
C ARG A 110 0.42 3.35 31.56
N LEU A 111 -0.05 3.15 30.32
CA LEU A 111 0.09 1.86 29.63
C LEU A 111 1.35 1.90 28.76
N ILE A 112 2.39 1.14 29.13
CA ILE A 112 3.67 1.16 28.42
C ILE A 112 3.82 -0.11 27.58
N ASN A 113 4.07 0.06 26.29
CA ASN A 113 4.47 -1.00 25.36
C ASN A 113 5.94 -0.81 25.02
N LEU A 114 6.78 -1.76 25.43
CA LEU A 114 8.23 -1.72 25.26
C LEU A 114 8.66 -2.83 24.29
N VAL A 115 9.23 -2.45 23.15
CA VAL A 115 9.70 -3.37 22.11
C VAL A 115 11.22 -3.30 21.99
N GLU A 116 11.91 -4.42 22.09
CA GLU A 116 13.36 -4.48 21.93
C GLU A 116 13.73 -4.71 20.46
N LEU A 117 14.64 -3.88 19.94
CA LEU A 117 15.23 -4.04 18.62
C LEU A 117 16.57 -4.79 18.77
N PRO A 118 16.80 -5.88 18.01
CA PRO A 118 18.09 -6.56 18.00
C PRO A 118 19.20 -5.65 17.45
N ALA A 119 20.46 -5.95 17.78
CA ALA A 119 21.60 -5.21 17.26
C ALA A 119 21.64 -5.34 15.73
N LEU A 120 21.50 -4.21 15.02
CA LEU A 120 21.37 -4.18 13.57
C LEU A 120 22.71 -4.40 12.86
N ILE A 121 23.86 -4.07 13.48
CA ILE A 121 25.19 -4.20 12.86
C ILE A 121 25.56 -5.64 12.48
N HIS A 122 24.97 -6.64 13.13
CA HIS A 122 25.24 -8.06 12.89
C HIS A 122 24.21 -8.75 11.99
N LEU A 123 23.17 -8.02 11.54
CA LEU A 123 22.10 -8.55 10.71
C LEU A 123 22.32 -8.27 9.22
N SER A 124 21.85 -9.19 8.37
CA SER A 124 21.74 -8.95 6.92
C SER A 124 20.72 -7.83 6.62
N GLU A 125 20.81 -7.18 5.45
CA GLU A 125 19.86 -6.11 5.07
C GLU A 125 18.39 -6.57 5.10
N GLU A 126 18.12 -7.83 4.71
CA GLU A 126 16.78 -8.42 4.76
C GLU A 126 16.28 -8.58 6.20
N GLU A 127 17.13 -9.09 7.10
CA GLU A 127 16.79 -9.22 8.52
C GLU A 127 16.63 -7.87 9.20
N VAL A 128 17.50 -6.90 8.88
CA VAL A 128 17.40 -5.51 9.34
C VAL A 128 16.01 -4.97 8.99
N MET A 129 15.62 -5.04 7.71
CA MET A 129 14.32 -4.58 7.22
C MET A 129 13.14 -5.27 7.92
N CYS A 130 13.23 -6.58 8.15
CA CYS A 130 12.19 -7.33 8.85
C CYS A 130 12.06 -6.90 10.31
N GLN A 131 13.18 -6.75 11.03
CA GLN A 131 13.17 -6.41 12.46
C GLN A 131 12.74 -4.97 12.70
N THR A 132 13.19 -4.02 11.87
CA THR A 132 12.79 -2.61 11.95
C THR A 132 11.34 -2.40 11.55
N LEU A 133 10.84 -3.08 10.51
CA LEU A 133 9.41 -3.04 10.18
C LEU A 133 8.57 -3.65 11.30
N ARG A 134 9.02 -4.78 11.87
CA ARG A 134 8.34 -5.44 12.98
C ARG A 134 8.26 -4.54 14.21
N CYS A 135 9.34 -3.83 14.56
CA CYS A 135 9.32 -2.98 15.76
C CYS A 135 8.34 -1.81 15.64
N VAL A 136 8.30 -1.15 14.48
CA VAL A 136 7.34 -0.05 14.22
C VAL A 136 5.90 -0.60 14.15
N SER A 137 5.70 -1.77 13.53
CA SER A 137 4.37 -2.39 13.38
C SER A 137 3.77 -2.85 14.72
N LEU A 138 4.61 -3.23 15.68
CA LEU A 138 4.17 -3.62 17.02
C LEU A 138 3.77 -2.41 17.90
N CYS A 139 3.98 -1.19 17.42
CA CYS A 139 3.75 0.05 18.15
C CYS A 139 2.59 0.86 17.51
N HIS A 140 1.34 0.64 17.94
CA HIS A 140 0.18 1.43 17.48
C HIS A 140 -0.20 2.51 18.52
N PRO A 141 -0.41 3.79 18.14
CA PRO A 141 -0.47 4.35 16.78
C PRO A 141 0.89 4.64 16.11
N GLY A 142 1.99 4.59 16.86
CA GLY A 142 3.37 4.72 16.38
C GLY A 142 4.35 4.60 17.53
N VAL A 143 5.66 4.65 17.24
CA VAL A 143 6.74 4.67 18.24
C VAL A 143 6.90 6.09 18.77
N HIS A 144 6.74 6.30 20.07
CA HIS A 144 6.88 7.62 20.68
C HIS A 144 8.35 8.02 20.79
N VAL A 145 9.20 7.07 21.19
CA VAL A 145 10.65 7.28 21.22
C VAL A 145 11.40 5.97 21.02
N PHE A 146 12.50 6.04 20.26
CA PHE A 146 13.55 5.05 20.16
C PHE A 146 14.61 5.39 21.20
N VAL A 147 14.74 4.53 22.19
CA VAL A 147 15.66 4.63 23.31
C VAL A 147 16.95 3.90 22.96
N VAL A 148 18.04 4.64 22.76
CA VAL A 148 19.36 4.06 22.50
C VAL A 148 20.10 3.91 23.82
N ILE A 149 20.41 2.68 24.21
CA ILE A 149 21.09 2.38 25.47
C ILE A 149 22.59 2.34 25.25
N ILE A 150 23.32 3.08 26.07
CA ILE A 150 24.78 3.21 26.03
C ILE A 150 25.32 3.13 27.47
N PRO A 151 26.36 2.34 27.77
CA PRO A 151 26.98 2.40 29.10
C PRO A 151 27.72 3.72 29.31
N VAL A 152 27.78 4.21 30.55
CA VAL A 152 28.62 5.38 30.88
C VAL A 152 30.10 4.99 30.71
N GLY A 153 30.70 5.43 29.62
CA GLY A 153 32.10 5.19 29.28
C GLY A 153 32.42 5.64 27.85
N PRO A 154 33.67 5.47 27.38
CA PRO A 154 34.03 5.75 26.00
C PRO A 154 33.21 4.90 25.03
N LEU A 155 32.61 5.53 24.02
CA LEU A 155 31.84 4.84 22.99
C LEU A 155 32.72 3.87 22.20
N THR A 156 32.35 2.59 22.23
CA THR A 156 32.98 1.56 21.40
C THR A 156 32.65 1.78 19.92
N ASN A 157 33.49 1.25 19.02
CA ASN A 157 33.23 1.33 17.59
C ASN A 157 31.90 0.67 17.21
N ASP A 158 31.55 -0.41 17.88
CA ASP A 158 30.29 -1.13 17.64
C ASP A 158 29.08 -0.29 18.08
N ASN A 159 29.16 0.41 19.21
CA ASN A 159 28.11 1.35 19.62
C ASN A 159 27.93 2.48 18.60
N LYS A 160 29.03 3.02 18.07
CA LYS A 160 28.97 4.08 17.04
C LYS A 160 28.33 3.56 15.75
N ALA A 161 28.76 2.39 15.28
CA ALA A 161 28.24 1.77 14.07
C ALA A 161 26.74 1.42 14.19
N GLU A 162 26.32 0.93 15.36
CA GLU A 162 24.91 0.61 15.63
C GLU A 162 24.04 1.88 15.62
N ILE A 163 24.49 2.94 16.28
CA ILE A 163 23.79 4.23 16.30
C ILE A 163 23.66 4.79 14.88
N GLU A 164 24.76 4.78 14.11
CA GLU A 164 24.78 5.29 12.75
C GLU A 164 23.83 4.48 11.85
N LYS A 165 23.85 3.14 11.96
CA LYS A 165 22.96 2.26 11.20
C LYS A 165 21.49 2.50 11.53
N ILE A 166 21.14 2.62 12.81
CA ILE A 166 19.77 2.94 13.26
C ILE A 166 19.33 4.31 12.74
N GLN A 167 20.16 5.34 12.90
CA GLN A 167 19.85 6.69 12.43
C GLN A 167 19.62 6.73 10.92
N LYS A 168 20.44 6.01 10.15
CA LYS A 168 20.30 5.88 8.70
C LYS A 168 19.01 5.17 8.29
N ILE A 169 18.59 4.15 9.04
CA ILE A 169 17.38 3.37 8.72
C ILE A 169 16.11 4.17 9.00
N PHE A 170 16.02 4.83 10.14
CA PHE A 170 14.79 5.53 10.53
C PHE A 170 14.76 7.01 10.10
N ASP A 171 15.91 7.56 9.67
CA ASP A 171 16.07 8.92 9.16
C ASP A 171 15.30 9.96 9.98
N SER A 172 15.55 9.94 11.29
CA SER A 172 14.91 10.89 12.18
C SER A 172 15.80 11.22 13.35
N GLN A 173 15.88 12.50 13.69
CA GLN A 173 16.57 12.95 14.91
C GLN A 173 15.58 13.30 16.03
N LYS A 174 14.28 13.42 15.71
CA LYS A 174 13.20 13.84 16.62
C LYS A 174 12.54 12.70 17.39
N HIS A 175 12.83 11.46 17.03
CA HIS A 175 12.25 10.28 17.70
C HIS A 175 13.27 9.48 18.50
N PHE A 176 14.52 9.94 18.63
CA PHE A 176 15.55 9.22 19.38
C PHE A 176 15.91 9.89 20.70
N MET A 177 16.23 9.09 21.71
CA MET A 177 16.76 9.54 22.99
C MET A 177 17.84 8.57 23.45
N VAL A 178 18.92 9.08 24.02
CA VAL A 178 20.01 8.27 24.56
C VAL A 178 19.79 8.03 26.05
N ILE A 179 19.88 6.78 26.51
CA ILE A 179 19.94 6.45 27.93
C ILE A 179 21.35 5.96 28.25
N PHE A 180 22.02 6.69 29.14
CA PHE A 180 23.30 6.27 29.69
C PHE A 180 23.10 5.42 30.93
N THR A 181 23.61 4.20 30.94
CA THR A 181 23.49 3.29 32.09
C THR A 181 24.77 3.31 32.94
N SER A 182 24.61 3.46 34.25
CA SER A 182 25.70 3.43 35.23
C SER A 182 25.52 2.27 36.21
N GLU A 183 26.59 1.52 36.49
CA GLU A 183 26.60 0.50 37.54
C GLU A 183 26.85 1.07 38.95
N MET A 184 27.06 2.38 39.08
CA MET A 184 27.32 3.12 40.33
C MET A 184 26.22 4.16 40.60
N SER A 185 26.28 4.88 41.73
CA SER A 185 25.40 6.03 42.02
C SER A 185 25.51 7.08 40.91
N VAL A 186 24.37 7.65 40.51
CA VAL A 186 24.34 8.74 39.52
C VAL A 186 24.77 10.03 40.20
N ASP A 187 26.08 10.34 40.13
CA ASP A 187 26.67 11.56 40.69
C ASP A 187 26.99 12.59 39.58
N GLU A 188 27.16 13.87 39.96
CA GLU A 188 27.44 15.00 39.04
C GLU A 188 28.53 14.72 37.96
N PRO A 189 29.66 14.03 38.27
CA PRO A 189 30.69 13.71 37.28
C PRO A 189 30.19 12.77 36.18
N VAL A 190 29.30 11.82 36.51
CA VAL A 190 28.70 10.85 35.58
C VAL A 190 27.79 11.59 34.60
N ILE A 191 26.99 12.53 35.10
CA ILE A 191 26.10 13.37 34.30
C ILE A 191 26.89 14.27 33.35
N ASN A 192 27.96 14.91 33.85
CA ASN A 192 28.83 15.76 33.04
C ASN A 192 29.56 14.98 31.94
N PHE A 193 29.96 13.73 32.21
CA PHE A 193 30.54 12.86 31.20
C PHE A 193 29.53 12.49 30.11
N ALA A 194 28.33 12.05 30.48
CA ALA A 194 27.25 11.75 29.53
C ALA A 194 26.92 12.96 28.64
N LYS A 195 26.86 14.16 29.24
CA LYS A 195 26.65 15.42 28.53
C LYS A 195 27.74 15.68 27.49
N SER A 196 29.01 15.53 27.88
CA SER A 196 30.15 15.72 26.98
C SER A 196 30.11 14.76 25.77
N VAL A 197 29.70 13.52 25.97
CA VAL A 197 29.60 12.52 24.88
C VAL A 197 28.50 12.88 23.88
N VAL A 198 27.34 13.34 24.38
CA VAL A 198 26.20 13.74 23.51
C VAL A 198 26.51 15.02 22.75
N ASP A 199 27.10 16.03 23.42
CA ASP A 199 27.41 17.33 22.83
C ASP A 199 28.53 17.21 21.77
N SER A 200 29.54 16.36 22.01
CA SER A 200 30.65 16.17 21.06
C SER A 200 30.28 15.38 19.80
N GLN A 201 29.29 14.50 19.88
CA GLN A 201 28.88 13.62 18.76
C GLN A 201 27.50 13.95 18.19
N SER A 202 26.85 15.03 18.65
CA SER A 202 25.52 15.47 18.20
C SER A 202 24.47 14.34 18.18
N LEU A 203 24.53 13.44 19.16
CA LEU A 203 23.72 12.22 19.19
C LEU A 203 22.24 12.55 19.47
N CYS A 204 21.34 12.05 18.61
CA CYS A 204 19.89 12.02 18.83
C CYS A 204 19.26 13.41 19.16
N GLY A 205 19.84 14.48 18.61
CA GLY A 205 19.36 15.86 18.82
C GLY A 205 19.57 16.37 20.24
N GLY A 206 20.57 15.85 20.97
CA GLY A 206 20.95 16.33 22.31
C GLY A 206 20.10 15.76 23.45
N ARG A 207 19.17 14.83 23.17
CA ARG A 207 18.25 14.29 24.17
C ARG A 207 18.84 13.05 24.84
N TYR A 208 19.18 13.17 26.12
CA TYR A 208 19.70 12.06 26.91
C TYR A 208 19.22 12.08 28.36
N LYS A 209 19.30 10.92 29.02
CA LYS A 209 19.11 10.76 30.47
C LYS A 209 20.11 9.72 30.99
N VAL A 210 20.52 9.84 32.26
CA VAL A 210 21.38 8.85 32.94
C VAL A 210 20.52 8.03 33.90
N ILE A 211 20.66 6.71 33.89
CA ILE A 211 19.94 5.77 34.76
C ILE A 211 20.94 4.90 35.51
N GLY A 212 20.77 4.78 36.82
CA GLY A 212 21.59 3.91 37.67
C GLY A 212 20.98 2.52 37.77
N LEU A 213 21.68 1.49 37.30
CA LEU A 213 21.18 0.10 37.31
C LEU A 213 21.08 -0.50 38.73
N LYS A 214 21.79 0.07 39.71
CA LYS A 214 21.80 -0.38 41.12
C LYS A 214 21.01 0.52 42.08
N GLU A 215 20.26 1.50 41.56
CA GLU A 215 19.42 2.34 42.41
C GLU A 215 18.21 1.57 42.96
N PRO A 216 17.74 1.91 44.18
CA PRO A 216 16.60 1.24 44.79
C PRO A 216 15.34 1.43 43.93
N VAL A 217 14.48 0.41 43.87
CA VAL A 217 13.25 0.34 43.03
C VAL A 217 12.30 1.53 43.24
N ASN A 218 12.41 2.23 44.38
CA ASN A 218 11.64 3.45 44.69
C ASN A 218 12.29 4.76 44.16
N SER A 219 13.30 4.69 43.29
CA SER A 219 13.93 5.89 42.71
C SER A 219 12.97 6.62 41.76
N ARG A 220 13.05 7.95 41.72
CA ARG A 220 12.22 8.78 40.82
C ARG A 220 12.67 8.75 39.35
N GLN A 221 13.70 7.97 39.01
CA GLN A 221 14.32 7.99 37.68
C GLN A 221 13.38 7.56 36.56
N ILE A 222 12.60 6.49 36.76
CA ILE A 222 11.65 5.98 35.76
C ILE A 222 10.42 6.90 35.64
N PRO A 223 9.77 7.35 36.73
CA PRO A 223 8.72 8.38 36.64
C PRO A 223 9.16 9.64 35.88
N GLU A 224 10.33 10.19 36.21
CA GLU A 224 10.87 11.38 35.54
C GLU A 224 11.16 11.15 34.05
N LEU A 225 11.66 9.96 33.70
CA LEU A 225 11.90 9.58 32.30
C LEU A 225 10.59 9.56 31.51
N LEU A 226 9.54 8.97 32.09
CA LEU A 226 8.23 8.87 31.45
C LEU A 226 7.55 10.23 31.32
N ASP A 227 7.67 11.10 32.34
CA ASP A 227 7.20 12.49 32.27
C ASP A 227 7.94 13.26 31.16
N TYR A 228 9.26 13.03 31.02
CA TYR A 228 10.06 13.66 29.98
C TYR A 228 9.61 13.21 28.57
N ILE A 229 9.35 11.91 28.38
CA ILE A 229 8.88 11.36 27.10
C ILE A 229 7.47 11.86 26.77
N GLU A 230 6.55 11.92 27.73
CA GLU A 230 5.17 12.38 27.51
C GLU A 230 5.12 13.88 27.16
N ASN A 231 6.05 14.68 27.68
CA ASN A 231 6.19 16.09 27.35
C ASN A 231 6.91 16.36 26.01
N MET A 232 7.37 15.33 25.30
CA MET A 232 7.90 15.51 23.95
C MET A 232 6.76 15.90 23.01
N LYS A 233 6.80 17.12 22.45
CA LYS A 233 5.82 17.61 21.45
C LYS A 233 5.97 16.96 20.06
N THR A 234 6.44 15.72 20.00
CA THR A 234 6.73 15.00 18.75
C THR A 234 5.63 13.99 18.47
N GLU A 235 5.09 14.01 17.24
CA GLU A 235 4.16 13.00 16.78
C GLU A 235 4.83 11.60 16.80
N PRO A 236 4.12 10.51 17.12
CA PRO A 236 4.71 9.17 17.10
C PRO A 236 5.23 8.77 15.71
N TYR A 237 6.41 8.17 15.67
CA TYR A 237 7.00 7.64 14.45
C TYR A 237 6.16 6.48 13.91
N SER A 238 5.46 6.74 12.81
CA SER A 238 4.48 5.83 12.24
C SER A 238 5.09 4.88 11.22
N VAL A 239 4.39 3.77 10.94
CA VAL A 239 4.73 2.84 9.85
C VAL A 239 4.80 3.57 8.50
N GLN A 240 3.96 4.58 8.29
CA GLN A 240 3.96 5.38 7.06
C GLN A 240 5.24 6.19 6.91
N MET A 241 5.74 6.76 8.01
CA MET A 241 7.01 7.49 8.02
C MET A 241 8.19 6.54 7.73
N TYR A 242 8.19 5.35 8.34
CA TYR A 242 9.16 4.29 8.06
C TYR A 242 9.22 3.91 6.57
N VAL A 243 8.06 3.59 5.96
CA VAL A 243 7.98 3.20 4.54
C VAL A 243 8.44 4.33 3.63
N ARG A 244 8.02 5.58 3.90
CA ARG A 244 8.45 6.76 3.14
C ARG A 244 9.96 6.96 3.21
N THR A 245 10.56 6.77 4.38
CA THR A 245 12.02 6.83 4.57
C THR A 245 12.73 5.76 3.74
N GLN A 246 12.28 4.50 3.77
CA GLN A 246 12.92 3.43 2.97
C GLN A 246 12.84 3.69 1.46
N VAL A 247 11.67 4.15 0.97
CA VAL A 247 11.49 4.48 -0.45
C VAL A 247 12.42 5.62 -0.89
N ASN A 248 12.52 6.68 -0.07
CA ASN A 248 13.40 7.81 -0.36
C ASN A 248 14.88 7.41 -0.34
N ARG A 249 15.29 6.55 0.60
CA ARG A 249 16.65 6.03 0.68
C ARG A 249 17.03 5.25 -0.57
N VAL A 250 16.20 4.29 -0.99
CA VAL A 250 16.45 3.51 -2.22
C VAL A 250 16.48 4.41 -3.45
N ARG A 251 15.58 5.40 -3.53
CA ARG A 251 15.57 6.38 -4.62
C ARG A 251 16.88 7.18 -4.69
N HIS A 252 17.37 7.70 -3.55
CA HIS A 252 18.60 8.48 -3.50
C HIS A 252 19.85 7.62 -3.79
N GLU A 253 19.88 6.37 -3.31
CA GLU A 253 20.96 5.41 -3.61
C GLU A 253 21.01 5.11 -5.13
N LEU A 254 19.86 4.95 -5.77
CA LEU A 254 19.75 4.73 -7.22
C LEU A 254 20.15 5.98 -8.02
N GLU A 255 19.73 7.17 -7.59
CA GLU A 255 20.12 8.45 -8.20
C GLU A 255 21.63 8.72 -8.08
N GLU A 256 22.25 8.44 -6.92
CA GLU A 256 23.70 8.54 -6.75
C GLU A 256 24.46 7.55 -7.64
N GLN A 257 23.96 6.32 -7.77
CA GLN A 257 24.58 5.31 -8.62
C GLN A 257 24.50 5.72 -10.09
N HIS A 258 23.33 6.21 -10.53
CA HIS A 258 23.15 6.76 -11.87
C HIS A 258 24.08 7.96 -12.12
N ASN A 259 24.20 8.89 -11.16
CA ASN A 259 25.12 10.03 -11.27
C ASN A 259 26.60 9.61 -11.29
N LYS A 260 26.99 8.57 -10.54
CA LYS A 260 28.35 8.00 -10.60
C LYS A 260 28.65 7.36 -11.96
N GLU A 261 27.69 6.62 -12.52
CA GLU A 261 27.82 6.03 -13.86
C GLU A 261 27.88 7.11 -14.95
N MET A 262 27.04 8.15 -14.86
CA MET A 262 27.08 9.30 -15.75
C MET A 262 28.42 10.03 -15.67
N LYS A 263 28.93 10.30 -14.47
CA LYS A 263 30.23 10.93 -14.28
C LYS A 263 31.38 10.07 -14.81
N LYS A 264 31.30 8.74 -14.65
CA LYS A 264 32.28 7.81 -15.21
C LYS A 264 32.27 7.84 -16.74
N MET A 265 31.09 7.85 -17.36
CA MET A 265 30.95 8.01 -18.81
C MET A 265 31.45 9.39 -19.28
N GLU A 266 31.19 10.46 -18.53
CA GLU A 266 31.73 11.79 -18.84
C GLU A 266 33.26 11.82 -18.76
N ASP A 267 33.85 11.20 -17.74
CA ASP A 267 35.31 11.08 -17.58
C ASP A 267 35.92 10.20 -18.69
N GLU A 268 35.28 9.09 -19.09
CA GLU A 268 35.68 8.26 -20.23
C GLU A 268 35.57 9.02 -21.56
N ILE A 269 34.51 9.79 -21.78
CA ILE A 269 34.36 10.69 -22.95
C ILE A 269 35.47 11.74 -22.94
N LYS A 270 35.83 12.28 -21.77
CA LYS A 270 36.89 13.27 -21.62
C LYS A 270 38.29 12.69 -21.88
N GLU A 271 38.54 11.46 -21.42
CA GLU A 271 39.75 10.70 -21.74
C GLU A 271 39.83 10.37 -23.25
N LEU A 272 38.73 9.96 -23.87
CA LEU A 272 38.66 9.70 -25.32
C LEU A 272 38.86 10.99 -26.12
N LYS A 273 38.32 12.12 -25.68
CA LYS A 273 38.59 13.44 -26.27
C LYS A 273 40.06 13.85 -26.12
N GLN A 274 40.70 13.57 -24.99
CA GLN A 274 42.14 13.80 -24.80
C GLN A 274 42.99 12.86 -25.65
N LYS A 275 42.60 11.58 -25.80
CA LYS A 275 43.25 10.62 -26.70
C LYS A 275 43.13 11.03 -28.16
N ASN A 276 41.96 11.47 -28.61
CA ASN A 276 41.77 11.98 -29.97
C ASN A 276 42.56 13.28 -30.24
N GLN A 277 42.73 14.15 -29.23
CA GLN A 277 43.66 15.29 -29.33
C GLN A 277 45.13 14.84 -29.43
N SER A 278 45.50 13.68 -28.85
CA SER A 278 46.85 13.10 -28.90
C SER A 278 47.13 12.23 -30.14
N GLU A 279 46.09 11.69 -30.79
CA GLU A 279 46.20 10.89 -32.02
C GLU A 279 45.97 11.71 -33.29
N GLY A 280 45.07 12.71 -33.28
CA GLY A 280 45.00 13.72 -34.32
C GLY A 280 46.26 14.59 -34.42
N THR A 281 47.07 14.64 -33.35
CA THR A 281 48.41 15.23 -33.38
C THR A 281 49.48 14.31 -33.97
N LYS A 282 49.25 12.99 -34.15
CA LYS A 282 50.24 12.12 -34.81
C LYS A 282 50.37 12.43 -36.30
N GLU A 283 49.26 12.63 -37.01
CA GLU A 283 49.30 12.99 -38.44
C GLU A 283 49.84 14.42 -38.66
N VAL A 284 49.52 15.36 -37.76
CA VAL A 284 50.06 16.73 -37.81
C VAL A 284 51.54 16.80 -37.38
N MET A 285 51.99 15.92 -36.47
CA MET A 285 53.41 15.84 -36.08
C MET A 285 54.31 15.23 -37.16
N ASP A 286 53.79 14.39 -38.04
CA ASP A 286 54.58 13.79 -39.11
C ASP A 286 54.98 14.81 -40.19
N ASP A 287 54.13 15.81 -40.47
CA ASP A 287 54.45 16.91 -41.38
C ASP A 287 55.51 17.88 -40.79
N LEU A 288 55.58 17.97 -39.45
CA LEU A 288 56.63 18.68 -38.72
C LEU A 288 57.97 17.92 -38.68
N LYS A 289 57.96 16.59 -38.84
CA LYS A 289 59.17 15.73 -38.90
C LYS A 289 59.72 15.54 -40.31
N CYS A 290 58.95 15.91 -41.35
CA CYS A 290 59.36 15.79 -42.75
C CYS A 290 60.53 16.74 -43.09
N LEU A 291 61.61 16.20 -43.64
CA LEU A 291 62.78 16.97 -44.07
C LEU A 291 62.48 17.72 -45.37
N ARG A 292 62.52 19.06 -45.34
CA ARG A 292 62.18 19.93 -46.47
C ARG A 292 63.44 20.50 -47.12
N ILE A 293 63.70 20.13 -48.37
CA ILE A 293 64.87 20.51 -49.16
C ILE A 293 64.39 21.40 -50.30
N VAL A 294 64.90 22.63 -50.41
CA VAL A 294 64.60 23.50 -51.55
C VAL A 294 65.80 23.54 -52.47
N LEU A 295 65.63 23.12 -53.72
CA LEU A 295 66.69 23.12 -54.74
C LEU A 295 66.72 24.47 -55.44
N ILE A 296 67.91 25.05 -55.55
CA ILE A 296 68.12 26.42 -56.01
C ILE A 296 69.30 26.44 -56.98
N GLY A 297 69.21 27.16 -58.09
CA GLY A 297 70.31 27.24 -59.05
C GLY A 297 69.85 27.65 -60.43
N ARG A 298 70.80 27.97 -61.29
CA ARG A 298 70.55 28.40 -62.67
C ARG A 298 69.75 27.37 -63.49
N THR A 299 69.07 27.79 -64.53
CA THR A 299 68.52 26.88 -65.56
C THR A 299 69.64 26.00 -66.16
N GLY A 300 69.37 24.71 -66.33
CA GLY A 300 70.37 23.75 -66.85
C GLY A 300 71.47 23.30 -65.87
N SER A 301 71.44 23.76 -64.60
CA SER A 301 72.38 23.28 -63.56
C SER A 301 72.10 21.86 -63.06
N GLY A 302 70.96 21.27 -63.42
CA GLY A 302 70.56 19.92 -63.03
C GLY A 302 69.78 19.83 -61.72
N LYS A 303 68.94 20.82 -61.39
CA LYS A 303 68.08 20.83 -60.18
C LYS A 303 67.08 19.68 -60.16
N SER A 304 66.24 19.57 -61.18
CA SER A 304 65.22 18.52 -61.29
C SER A 304 65.85 17.12 -61.25
N ALA A 305 66.97 16.92 -61.97
CA ALA A 305 67.77 15.69 -61.92
C ALA A 305 68.35 15.39 -60.52
N THR A 306 68.77 16.43 -59.80
CA THR A 306 69.19 16.32 -58.40
C THR A 306 68.02 15.92 -57.51
N GLY A 307 66.85 16.53 -57.67
CA GLY A 307 65.65 16.19 -56.89
C GLY A 307 65.22 14.73 -57.09
N ASN A 308 65.29 14.24 -58.32
CA ASN A 308 65.06 12.83 -58.65
C ASN A 308 66.09 11.91 -57.99
N THR A 309 67.36 12.31 -58.02
CA THR A 309 68.45 11.57 -57.37
C THR A 309 68.23 11.49 -55.85
N ILE A 310 67.79 12.58 -55.22
CA ILE A 310 67.47 12.61 -53.77
C ILE A 310 66.29 11.69 -53.46
N LEU A 311 65.20 11.78 -54.23
CA LEU A 311 63.99 10.98 -53.99
C LEU A 311 64.12 9.52 -54.46
N GLY A 312 65.17 9.19 -55.21
CA GLY A 312 65.42 7.86 -55.76
C GLY A 312 64.41 7.42 -56.84
N ARG A 313 63.66 8.36 -57.42
CA ARG A 313 62.66 8.15 -58.48
C ARG A 313 62.51 9.39 -59.35
N GLU A 314 61.94 9.23 -60.54
CA GLU A 314 61.70 10.34 -61.49
C GLU A 314 60.42 11.09 -61.09
N GLU A 315 60.57 12.07 -60.18
CA GLU A 315 59.48 12.90 -59.67
C GLU A 315 59.35 14.24 -60.41
N PHE A 316 60.47 14.80 -60.87
CA PHE A 316 60.59 16.05 -61.61
C PHE A 316 61.10 15.79 -63.03
N ASP A 317 60.63 16.55 -64.02
CA ASP A 317 61.07 16.36 -65.40
C ASP A 317 62.52 16.86 -65.59
N SER A 318 63.43 16.00 -66.06
CA SER A 318 64.86 16.31 -66.12
C SER A 318 65.52 15.80 -67.41
N GLU A 319 65.11 16.34 -68.56
CA GLU A 319 65.67 15.95 -69.86
C GLU A 319 66.63 17.03 -70.43
N PRO A 320 67.61 16.66 -71.28
CA PRO A 320 68.50 17.64 -71.92
C PRO A 320 67.71 18.45 -72.95
N SER A 321 67.43 19.73 -72.64
CA SER A 321 66.74 20.66 -73.54
C SER A 321 67.50 21.98 -73.63
N THR A 322 67.34 22.69 -74.76
CA THR A 322 67.81 24.08 -74.92
C THR A 322 66.90 25.09 -74.20
N ASP A 323 65.64 24.69 -73.93
CA ASP A 323 64.63 25.52 -73.26
C ASP A 323 64.43 25.11 -71.80
N SER A 324 63.96 26.04 -70.97
CA SER A 324 63.69 25.81 -69.54
C SER A 324 62.44 24.93 -69.37
N LEU A 325 62.61 23.70 -68.86
CA LEU A 325 61.50 22.73 -68.68
C LEU A 325 60.69 22.98 -67.40
N THR A 326 61.33 23.43 -66.31
CA THR A 326 60.66 23.72 -65.03
C THR A 326 60.26 25.18 -64.95
N THR A 327 59.00 25.49 -65.23
CA THR A 327 58.44 26.86 -65.21
C THR A 327 57.71 27.22 -63.92
N VAL A 328 57.41 26.23 -63.07
CA VAL A 328 56.69 26.40 -61.80
C VAL A 328 57.33 25.58 -60.68
N CYS A 329 57.23 26.04 -59.43
CA CYS A 329 57.68 25.30 -58.25
C CYS A 329 56.85 24.03 -58.08
N GLN A 330 57.54 22.89 -57.90
CA GLN A 330 56.93 21.58 -57.69
C GLN A 330 57.44 20.98 -56.38
N LYS A 331 56.55 20.30 -55.64
CA LYS A 331 56.89 19.60 -54.39
C LYS A 331 56.74 18.11 -54.58
N GLY A 332 57.85 17.40 -54.51
CA GLY A 332 57.91 15.94 -54.44
C GLY A 332 58.10 15.48 -53.00
N VAL A 333 57.40 14.42 -52.58
CA VAL A 333 57.53 13.87 -51.22
C VAL A 333 57.76 12.37 -51.28
N GLY A 334 58.84 11.87 -50.69
CA GLY A 334 59.19 10.46 -50.67
C GLY A 334 59.89 10.02 -49.40
N GLU A 335 59.95 8.72 -49.18
CA GLU A 335 60.75 8.13 -48.09
C GLU A 335 62.17 7.82 -48.59
N VAL A 336 63.18 8.40 -47.94
CA VAL A 336 64.59 8.24 -48.28
C VAL A 336 65.35 7.85 -47.01
N ASP A 337 66.00 6.69 -47.03
CA ASP A 337 66.75 6.14 -45.87
C ASP A 337 65.92 6.09 -44.57
N GLY A 338 64.64 5.69 -44.68
CA GLY A 338 63.70 5.61 -43.56
C GLY A 338 63.18 6.96 -43.04
N ARG A 339 63.37 8.05 -43.79
CA ARG A 339 62.92 9.41 -43.43
C ARG A 339 62.00 9.99 -44.50
N SER A 340 60.94 10.67 -44.09
CA SER A 340 60.10 11.46 -45.00
C SER A 340 60.86 12.70 -45.47
N VAL A 341 61.09 12.82 -46.77
CA VAL A 341 61.81 13.92 -47.42
C VAL A 341 60.90 14.58 -48.46
N ALA A 342 60.66 15.87 -48.28
CA ALA A 342 60.03 16.73 -49.25
C ALA A 342 61.11 17.53 -50.00
N VAL A 343 61.20 17.34 -51.31
CA VAL A 343 62.05 18.13 -52.19
C VAL A 343 61.17 19.13 -52.94
N ILE A 344 61.53 20.40 -52.88
CA ILE A 344 60.89 21.46 -53.64
C ILE A 344 61.85 21.81 -54.78
N ASP A 345 61.48 21.40 -55.99
CA ASP A 345 62.17 21.85 -57.20
C ASP A 345 61.66 23.24 -57.54
N THR A 346 62.61 24.16 -57.69
CA THR A 346 62.30 25.53 -58.10
C THR A 346 62.68 25.71 -59.56
N PRO A 347 62.02 26.60 -60.31
CA PRO A 347 62.52 27.07 -61.59
C PRO A 347 63.99 27.52 -61.49
N GLY A 348 64.68 27.71 -62.62
CA GLY A 348 65.95 28.45 -62.62
C GLY A 348 65.81 29.66 -61.69
N LEU A 349 66.65 29.75 -60.65
CA LEU A 349 66.31 30.54 -59.45
C LEU A 349 65.83 31.94 -59.83
N PHE A 350 66.36 32.50 -60.93
CA PHE A 350 65.77 33.61 -61.66
C PHE A 350 66.02 33.44 -63.15
N ASP A 351 65.23 32.59 -63.79
CA ASP A 351 65.24 32.51 -65.24
C ASP A 351 64.97 33.92 -65.81
N THR A 352 65.93 34.50 -66.53
CA THR A 352 65.79 35.86 -67.12
C THR A 352 64.66 35.95 -68.14
N THR A 353 64.04 34.82 -68.48
CA THR A 353 62.86 34.73 -69.32
C THR A 353 61.54 34.98 -68.57
N LEU A 354 61.53 34.94 -67.22
CA LEU A 354 60.35 35.24 -66.39
C LEU A 354 60.24 36.74 -66.09
N THR A 355 59.01 37.25 -66.04
CA THR A 355 58.74 38.63 -65.59
C THR A 355 58.91 38.77 -64.08
N ASN A 356 59.14 39.99 -63.58
CA ASN A 356 59.32 40.25 -62.14
C ASN A 356 58.11 39.77 -61.30
N ASP A 357 56.88 39.89 -61.82
CA ASP A 357 55.66 39.48 -61.10
C ASP A 357 55.56 37.96 -61.00
N GLN A 358 55.89 37.24 -62.08
CA GLN A 358 55.95 35.77 -62.09
C GLN A 358 57.04 35.23 -61.15
N ALA A 359 58.19 35.91 -61.07
CA ALA A 359 59.24 35.55 -60.13
C ALA A 359 58.77 35.71 -58.66
N VAL A 360 58.01 36.77 -58.34
CA VAL A 360 57.45 36.99 -57.00
C VAL A 360 56.39 35.92 -56.66
N GLU A 361 55.51 35.57 -57.61
CA GLU A 361 54.51 34.52 -57.43
C GLU A 361 55.15 33.15 -57.14
N GLU A 362 56.19 32.79 -57.89
CA GLU A 362 56.91 31.54 -57.67
C GLU A 362 57.70 31.52 -56.36
N ILE A 363 58.22 32.66 -55.90
CA ILE A 363 58.77 32.80 -54.54
C ILE A 363 57.69 32.52 -53.48
N MET A 364 56.51 33.12 -53.61
CA MET A 364 55.41 32.91 -52.65
C MET A 364 54.90 31.47 -52.65
N LYS A 365 54.88 30.83 -53.82
CA LYS A 365 54.55 29.41 -53.97
C LYS A 365 55.61 28.52 -53.33
N CYS A 366 56.90 28.81 -53.54
CA CYS A 366 58.00 28.12 -52.88
C CYS A 366 57.89 28.24 -51.34
N VAL A 367 57.59 29.44 -50.82
CA VAL A 367 57.36 29.68 -49.39
C VAL A 367 56.19 28.85 -48.87
N SER A 368 55.07 28.84 -49.59
CA SER A 368 53.87 28.10 -49.21
C SER A 368 54.11 26.58 -49.19
N LEU A 369 54.82 26.04 -50.19
CA LEU A 369 55.11 24.61 -50.31
C LEU A 369 56.15 24.11 -49.30
N SER A 370 57.02 25.00 -48.83
CA SER A 370 58.09 24.69 -47.88
C SER A 370 57.81 25.14 -46.44
N ALA A 371 56.65 25.76 -46.16
CA ALA A 371 56.19 26.10 -44.81
C ALA A 371 56.20 24.87 -43.86
N PRO A 372 56.58 25.03 -42.57
CA PRO A 372 56.96 26.25 -41.85
C PRO A 372 58.36 26.81 -42.19
N GLY A 373 59.04 26.18 -43.16
CA GLY A 373 60.27 26.66 -43.75
C GLY A 373 61.23 25.51 -44.11
N PRO A 374 62.15 25.70 -45.06
CA PRO A 374 63.05 24.64 -45.51
C PRO A 374 64.11 24.31 -44.46
N HIS A 375 64.43 23.02 -44.34
CA HIS A 375 65.53 22.58 -43.50
C HIS A 375 66.89 22.89 -44.13
N VAL A 376 66.95 22.88 -45.46
CA VAL A 376 68.16 23.21 -46.22
C VAL A 376 67.79 23.82 -47.57
N PHE A 377 68.61 24.76 -48.02
CA PHE A 377 68.65 25.23 -49.40
C PHE A 377 69.83 24.57 -50.12
N VAL A 378 69.61 23.86 -51.21
CA VAL A 378 70.70 23.24 -51.98
C VAL A 378 70.96 24.07 -53.22
N ILE A 379 72.13 24.72 -53.26
CA ILE A 379 72.57 25.55 -54.38
C ILE A 379 73.27 24.65 -55.41
N VAL A 380 72.56 24.31 -56.47
CA VAL A 380 72.99 23.43 -57.55
C VAL A 380 73.82 24.19 -58.59
N LEU A 381 75.06 23.76 -58.77
CA LEU A 381 76.04 24.27 -59.74
C LEU A 381 76.52 23.12 -60.62
N SER A 382 76.91 23.39 -61.87
CA SER A 382 77.55 22.35 -62.70
C SER A 382 79.08 22.41 -62.60
N VAL A 383 79.76 21.26 -62.63
CA VAL A 383 81.22 21.20 -62.80
C VAL A 383 81.60 21.85 -64.14
N GLY A 384 82.59 22.75 -64.13
CA GLY A 384 82.99 23.53 -65.30
C GLY A 384 83.03 25.05 -65.06
N ARG A 385 82.68 25.83 -66.08
CA ARG A 385 82.78 27.30 -66.02
C ARG A 385 81.76 27.88 -65.05
N PHE A 386 82.24 28.52 -63.99
CA PHE A 386 81.41 29.35 -63.10
C PHE A 386 81.02 30.65 -63.81
N THR A 387 79.73 30.90 -63.90
CA THR A 387 79.09 31.99 -64.64
C THR A 387 78.66 33.12 -63.71
N LYS A 388 78.42 34.31 -64.28
CA LYS A 388 77.92 35.46 -63.53
C LYS A 388 76.54 35.17 -62.92
N GLU A 389 75.69 34.46 -63.64
CA GLU A 389 74.34 34.08 -63.20
C GLU A 389 74.36 33.16 -61.97
N GLU A 390 75.34 32.26 -61.86
CA GLU A 390 75.57 31.45 -60.64
C GLU A 390 76.09 32.28 -59.46
N THR A 391 76.78 33.40 -59.73
CA THR A 391 77.16 34.37 -58.68
C THR A 391 75.95 35.15 -58.19
N ASP A 392 75.12 35.64 -59.11
CA ASP A 392 73.95 36.48 -58.82
C ASP A 392 72.86 35.68 -58.05
N THR A 393 72.76 34.37 -58.29
CA THR A 393 71.87 33.42 -57.58
C THR A 393 72.05 33.51 -56.05
N VAL A 394 73.28 33.64 -55.56
CA VAL A 394 73.60 33.64 -54.12
C VAL A 394 73.19 34.93 -53.44
N ASP A 395 73.49 36.06 -54.08
CA ASP A 395 73.12 37.37 -53.57
C ASP A 395 71.59 37.53 -53.56
N LEU A 396 70.91 36.85 -54.46
CA LEU A 396 69.46 36.87 -54.55
C LEU A 396 68.76 35.98 -53.50
N ILE A 397 69.31 34.80 -53.17
CA ILE A 397 68.88 34.02 -51.99
C ILE A 397 68.96 34.89 -50.72
N LYS A 398 70.08 35.60 -50.54
CA LYS A 398 70.28 36.50 -49.39
C LYS A 398 69.34 37.70 -49.41
N LYS A 399 68.96 38.20 -50.58
CA LYS A 399 68.02 39.32 -50.73
C LYS A 399 66.58 38.91 -50.42
N ILE A 400 66.15 37.74 -50.87
CA ILE A 400 64.77 37.26 -50.75
C ILE A 400 64.52 36.60 -49.40
N PHE A 401 65.34 35.62 -49.04
CA PHE A 401 65.19 34.88 -47.79
C PHE A 401 65.95 35.56 -46.64
N GLY A 402 66.85 36.49 -46.92
CA GLY A 402 67.64 37.19 -45.91
C GLY A 402 69.04 36.57 -45.75
N PRO A 403 70.00 37.29 -45.14
CA PRO A 403 71.40 36.86 -45.07
C PRO A 403 71.60 35.56 -44.29
N LYS A 404 70.67 35.22 -43.38
CA LYS A 404 70.71 33.97 -42.60
C LYS A 404 70.45 32.73 -43.45
N ALA A 405 69.81 32.84 -44.61
CA ALA A 405 69.51 31.70 -45.48
C ALA A 405 70.78 30.93 -45.90
N ALA A 406 71.90 31.64 -46.10
CA ALA A 406 73.19 31.04 -46.43
C ALA A 406 73.71 30.05 -45.34
N GLN A 407 73.32 30.24 -44.07
CA GLN A 407 73.67 29.32 -42.97
C GLN A 407 72.92 27.98 -43.05
N PHE A 408 71.83 27.94 -43.82
CA PHE A 408 71.03 26.76 -44.13
C PHE A 408 71.30 26.26 -45.56
N SER A 409 72.34 26.78 -46.24
CA SER A 409 72.66 26.41 -47.61
C SER A 409 73.79 25.39 -47.72
N ILE A 410 73.70 24.51 -48.72
CA ILE A 410 74.75 23.57 -49.14
C ILE A 410 75.00 23.80 -50.63
N VAL A 411 76.26 23.85 -51.06
CA VAL A 411 76.61 23.94 -52.48
C VAL A 411 76.74 22.53 -53.08
N LEU A 412 75.96 22.23 -54.11
CA LEU A 412 75.97 20.95 -54.80
C LEU A 412 76.51 21.10 -56.21
N PHE A 413 77.59 20.39 -56.53
CA PHE A 413 78.12 20.30 -57.88
C PHE A 413 77.53 19.10 -58.63
N THR A 414 76.92 19.31 -59.79
CA THR A 414 76.43 18.26 -60.69
C THR A 414 77.46 18.00 -61.79
N LYS A 415 77.28 16.90 -62.55
CA LYS A 415 78.25 16.41 -63.54
C LYS A 415 79.59 16.00 -62.92
N GLY A 416 79.53 15.29 -61.79
CA GLY A 416 80.73 14.79 -61.11
C GLY A 416 81.61 13.89 -61.99
N ASP A 417 81.05 13.27 -63.02
CA ASP A 417 81.77 12.50 -64.05
C ASP A 417 82.81 13.36 -64.82
N ASP A 418 82.58 14.67 -64.94
CA ASP A 418 83.50 15.60 -65.60
C ASP A 418 84.78 15.88 -64.77
N LEU A 419 84.85 15.45 -63.50
CA LEU A 419 86.03 15.61 -62.64
C LEU A 419 87.14 14.58 -62.93
N GLY A 420 86.83 13.49 -63.64
CA GLY A 420 87.77 12.40 -63.88
C GLY A 420 88.26 11.76 -62.57
N SER A 421 89.58 11.62 -62.40
CA SER A 421 90.19 11.06 -61.17
C SER A 421 90.39 12.07 -60.03
N LYS A 422 89.94 13.32 -60.18
CA LYS A 422 90.13 14.38 -59.18
C LYS A 422 88.98 14.42 -58.17
N SER A 423 89.30 14.74 -56.93
CA SER A 423 88.28 14.99 -55.91
C SER A 423 87.59 16.35 -56.12
N ILE A 424 86.36 16.50 -55.62
CA ILE A 424 85.68 17.80 -55.61
C ILE A 424 86.45 18.83 -54.78
N ASP A 425 87.12 18.41 -53.70
CA ASP A 425 88.00 19.26 -52.89
C ASP A 425 89.16 19.83 -53.71
N ASP A 426 89.81 19.01 -54.55
CA ASP A 426 90.87 19.47 -55.44
C ASP A 426 90.36 20.46 -56.49
N TYR A 427 89.16 20.20 -57.03
CA TYR A 427 88.52 21.08 -58.00
C TYR A 427 88.22 22.46 -57.40
N VAL A 428 87.63 22.50 -56.22
CA VAL A 428 87.36 23.74 -55.49
C VAL A 428 88.66 24.46 -55.15
N LYS A 429 89.63 23.79 -54.52
CA LYS A 429 90.91 24.40 -54.10
C LYS A 429 91.75 24.95 -55.26
N ARG A 430 91.72 24.31 -56.44
CA ARG A 430 92.45 24.77 -57.64
C ARG A 430 91.71 25.86 -58.42
N SER A 431 90.46 26.15 -58.09
CA SER A 431 89.68 27.18 -58.76
C SER A 431 90.24 28.57 -58.49
N LYS A 432 90.50 29.35 -59.55
CA LYS A 432 90.92 30.76 -59.47
C LYS A 432 89.75 31.74 -59.32
N SER A 433 88.51 31.25 -59.27
CA SER A 433 87.31 32.10 -59.16
C SER A 433 87.11 32.57 -57.72
N ALA A 434 87.37 33.87 -57.47
CA ALA A 434 87.14 34.50 -56.17
C ALA A 434 85.65 34.45 -55.75
N GLN A 435 84.74 34.49 -56.73
CA GLN A 435 83.28 34.46 -56.51
C GLN A 435 82.81 33.08 -56.04
N LEU A 436 83.28 32.01 -56.68
CA LEU A 436 82.97 30.64 -56.24
C LEU A 436 83.50 30.36 -54.83
N GLN A 437 84.73 30.80 -54.57
CA GLN A 437 85.36 30.68 -53.26
C GLN A 437 84.59 31.46 -52.17
N LYS A 438 84.03 32.63 -52.51
CA LYS A 438 83.15 33.39 -51.61
C LYS A 438 81.85 32.64 -51.32
N LEU A 439 81.19 32.10 -52.34
CA LEU A 439 79.95 31.32 -52.19
C LEU A 439 80.12 30.14 -51.23
N ILE A 440 81.19 29.36 -51.43
CA ILE A 440 81.47 28.18 -50.59
C ILE A 440 81.70 28.61 -49.14
N ARG A 441 82.47 29.66 -48.89
CA ARG A 441 82.67 30.22 -47.54
C ARG A 441 81.40 30.76 -46.91
N ASP A 442 80.56 31.45 -47.67
CA ASP A 442 79.27 31.97 -47.20
C ASP A 442 78.31 30.84 -46.82
N CYS A 443 78.45 29.68 -47.46
CA CYS A 443 77.76 28.43 -47.12
C CYS A 443 78.52 27.59 -46.07
N GLY A 444 79.47 28.18 -45.33
CA GLY A 444 80.20 27.51 -44.25
C GLY A 444 81.08 26.34 -44.72
N ASP A 445 81.66 26.46 -45.92
CA ASP A 445 82.50 25.45 -46.57
C ASP A 445 81.79 24.10 -46.81
N ARG A 446 80.44 24.13 -46.86
CA ARG A 446 79.60 22.95 -47.14
C ARG A 446 79.39 22.79 -48.64
N PHE A 447 80.13 21.87 -49.24
CA PHE A 447 79.93 21.50 -50.64
C PHE A 447 80.04 20.00 -50.86
N LEU A 448 79.35 19.51 -51.88
CA LEU A 448 79.43 18.12 -52.32
C LEU A 448 79.23 18.00 -53.83
N VAL A 449 79.46 16.81 -54.38
CA VAL A 449 79.33 16.53 -55.81
C VAL A 449 78.39 15.35 -56.02
N PHE A 450 77.49 15.49 -56.99
CA PHE A 450 76.58 14.46 -57.48
C PHE A 450 76.92 14.08 -58.92
N ASN A 451 76.81 12.79 -59.19
CA ASN A 451 76.73 12.23 -60.53
C ASN A 451 75.30 11.75 -60.78
N ASN A 452 74.44 12.65 -61.29
CA ASN A 452 73.01 12.36 -61.54
C ASN A 452 72.79 11.27 -62.63
N LYS A 453 73.84 10.85 -63.35
CA LYS A 453 73.78 9.70 -64.28
C LYS A 453 73.88 8.36 -63.54
N GLU A 454 74.44 8.35 -62.33
CA GLU A 454 74.68 7.15 -61.54
C GLU A 454 73.51 6.86 -60.60
N LYS A 455 72.45 6.28 -61.18
CA LYS A 455 71.16 6.06 -60.49
C LYS A 455 71.21 5.03 -59.34
N LEU A 456 72.25 4.19 -59.27
CA LEU A 456 72.36 3.09 -58.29
C LEU A 456 73.16 3.44 -57.03
N ASP A 457 73.96 4.51 -57.07
CA ASP A 457 74.82 4.88 -55.95
C ASP A 457 74.07 5.72 -54.91
N LYS A 458 73.57 5.05 -53.88
CA LYS A 458 72.91 5.70 -52.75
C LYS A 458 73.87 6.46 -51.83
N THR A 459 75.19 6.28 -51.97
CA THR A 459 76.16 6.92 -51.07
C THR A 459 76.20 8.44 -51.23
N GLN A 460 75.93 8.96 -52.43
CA GLN A 460 75.84 10.40 -52.71
C GLN A 460 74.71 11.05 -51.90
N VAL A 461 73.53 10.43 -51.91
CA VAL A 461 72.34 10.89 -51.19
C VAL A 461 72.56 10.79 -49.68
N ILE A 462 73.15 9.70 -49.20
CA ILE A 462 73.50 9.54 -47.77
C ILE A 462 74.48 10.64 -47.33
N ARG A 463 75.48 10.99 -48.15
CA ARG A 463 76.41 12.10 -47.84
C ARG A 463 75.69 13.45 -47.78
N LEU A 464 74.75 13.71 -48.68
CA LEU A 464 73.90 14.90 -48.61
C LEU A 464 73.06 14.92 -47.32
N LEU A 465 72.38 13.82 -46.98
CA LEU A 465 71.57 13.73 -45.75
C LEU A 465 72.42 13.93 -44.48
N ASN A 466 73.64 13.37 -44.43
CA ASN A 466 74.57 13.59 -43.32
C ASN A 466 74.98 15.07 -43.21
N MET A 467 75.29 15.72 -44.34
CA MET A 467 75.59 17.17 -44.39
C MET A 467 74.39 18.01 -43.95
N ILE A 468 73.17 17.61 -44.30
CA ILE A 468 71.94 18.27 -43.86
C ILE A 468 71.76 18.12 -42.34
N GLU A 469 72.07 16.96 -41.76
CA GLU A 469 72.04 16.79 -40.31
C GLU A 469 73.09 17.65 -39.60
N GLU A 470 74.28 17.84 -40.19
CA GLU A 470 75.27 18.80 -39.67
C GLU A 470 74.73 20.25 -39.72
N VAL A 471 74.08 20.64 -40.82
CA VAL A 471 73.41 21.94 -40.94
C VAL A 471 72.33 22.10 -39.87
N LYS A 472 71.48 21.09 -39.66
CA LYS A 472 70.46 21.10 -38.61
C LYS A 472 71.10 21.21 -37.24
N LYS A 473 72.13 20.42 -36.92
CA LYS A 473 72.82 20.45 -35.62
C LYS A 473 73.43 21.82 -35.34
N ASN A 474 74.10 22.42 -36.32
CA ASN A 474 74.71 23.76 -36.20
C ASN A 474 73.65 24.86 -36.02
N ASN A 475 72.45 24.65 -36.56
CA ASN A 475 71.30 25.56 -36.41
C ASN A 475 70.31 25.13 -35.29
N LYS A 476 70.78 24.38 -34.27
CA LYS A 476 69.98 23.95 -33.09
C LYS A 476 68.75 23.11 -33.43
N GLY A 477 68.82 22.31 -34.49
CA GLY A 477 67.74 21.45 -34.98
C GLY A 477 66.60 22.20 -35.67
N ARG A 478 66.75 23.50 -35.96
CA ARG A 478 65.71 24.32 -36.57
C ARG A 478 65.76 24.27 -38.10
N TYR A 479 64.62 24.49 -38.73
CA TYR A 479 64.51 24.84 -40.15
C TYR A 479 64.69 26.36 -40.33
N PHE A 480 65.00 26.79 -41.54
CA PHE A 480 65.05 28.19 -41.91
C PHE A 480 63.63 28.79 -41.84
N THR A 481 63.45 29.93 -41.17
CA THR A 481 62.17 30.65 -41.14
C THR A 481 62.39 32.17 -41.18
N ASN A 482 61.39 32.90 -41.66
CA ASN A 482 61.29 34.35 -41.69
C ASN A 482 59.81 34.78 -41.68
N SER A 483 59.51 36.09 -41.71
CA SER A 483 58.13 36.62 -41.66
C SER A 483 57.20 35.96 -42.70
N MET A 484 57.70 35.69 -43.91
CA MET A 484 56.90 35.08 -44.98
C MET A 484 56.51 33.63 -44.66
N PHE A 485 57.42 32.87 -44.05
CA PHE A 485 57.15 31.50 -43.62
C PHE A 485 56.22 31.43 -42.40
N GLU A 486 56.38 32.35 -41.45
CA GLU A 486 55.52 32.44 -40.26
C GLU A 486 54.08 32.81 -40.65
N GLU A 487 53.88 33.75 -41.57
CA GLU A 487 52.56 34.13 -42.09
C GLU A 487 51.87 33.00 -42.88
N ALA A 488 52.63 32.28 -43.71
CA ALA A 488 52.13 31.12 -44.42
C ALA A 488 51.70 30.00 -43.46
N GLU A 489 52.52 29.70 -42.45
CA GLU A 489 52.20 28.70 -41.41
C GLU A 489 50.95 29.09 -40.62
N MET A 490 50.83 30.36 -40.19
CA MET A 490 49.65 30.85 -39.47
C MET A 490 48.37 30.75 -40.32
N SER A 491 48.45 31.07 -41.61
CA SER A 491 47.31 31.02 -42.54
C SER A 491 46.85 29.58 -42.79
N ILE A 492 47.78 28.63 -42.92
CA ILE A 492 47.49 27.20 -43.06
C ILE A 492 46.83 26.66 -41.78
N LYS A 493 47.40 26.98 -40.60
CA LYS A 493 46.85 26.55 -39.31
C LYS A 493 45.42 27.07 -39.08
N LYS A 494 45.16 28.35 -39.38
CA LYS A 494 43.85 28.97 -39.19
C LYS A 494 42.76 28.32 -40.05
N LYS A 495 43.04 28.06 -41.33
CA LYS A 495 42.08 27.38 -42.23
C LYS A 495 41.79 25.94 -41.79
N MET A 496 42.81 25.22 -41.34
CA MET A 496 42.63 23.86 -40.81
C MET A 496 41.72 23.86 -39.57
N GLU A 497 41.93 24.80 -38.65
CA GLU A 497 41.10 24.93 -37.45
C GLU A 497 39.63 25.29 -37.77
N GLU A 498 39.40 26.16 -38.77
CA GLU A 498 38.05 26.52 -39.23
C GLU A 498 37.28 25.31 -39.79
N ILE A 499 37.93 24.48 -40.61
CA ILE A 499 37.32 23.28 -41.21
C ILE A 499 36.97 22.25 -40.12
N LEU A 500 37.87 22.00 -39.17
CA LEU A 500 37.64 21.07 -38.07
C LEU A 500 36.47 21.53 -37.18
N LYS A 501 36.38 22.83 -36.87
CA LYS A 501 35.28 23.41 -36.09
C LYS A 501 33.93 23.35 -36.79
N GLU A 502 33.90 23.43 -38.13
CA GLU A 502 32.65 23.30 -38.89
C GLU A 502 32.13 21.86 -38.84
N LYS A 503 33.02 20.89 -39.04
CA LYS A 503 32.66 19.46 -39.01
C LYS A 503 32.21 18.99 -37.63
N GLU A 504 32.84 19.46 -36.56
CA GLU A 504 32.41 19.16 -35.20
C GLU A 504 31.00 19.70 -34.92
N ARG A 505 30.67 20.89 -35.45
CA ARG A 505 29.31 21.46 -35.33
C ARG A 505 28.27 20.66 -36.11
N GLU A 506 28.57 20.22 -37.33
CA GLU A 506 27.66 19.38 -38.13
C GLU A 506 27.32 18.06 -37.41
N ILE A 507 28.31 17.42 -36.80
CA ILE A 507 28.12 16.17 -36.03
C ILE A 507 27.23 16.42 -34.80
N GLN A 508 27.49 17.51 -34.08
CA GLN A 508 26.72 17.84 -32.87
C GLN A 508 25.25 18.11 -33.20
N ILE A 509 24.96 18.86 -34.28
CA ILE A 509 23.58 19.16 -34.69
C ILE A 509 22.81 17.87 -35.03
N GLN A 510 23.42 16.94 -35.77
CA GLN A 510 22.76 15.68 -36.13
C GLN A 510 22.48 14.81 -34.90
N LYS A 511 23.38 14.83 -33.91
CA LYS A 511 23.19 14.10 -32.65
C LYS A 511 22.04 14.71 -31.83
N ASP A 512 21.98 16.03 -31.71
CA ASP A 512 20.95 16.74 -30.99
C ASP A 512 19.56 16.56 -31.64
N GLU A 513 19.47 16.61 -32.98
CA GLU A 513 18.23 16.34 -33.72
C GLU A 513 17.71 14.91 -33.52
N LEU A 514 18.60 13.92 -33.51
CA LEU A 514 18.21 12.53 -33.26
C LEU A 514 17.76 12.34 -31.81
N GLN A 515 18.42 12.99 -30.86
CA GLN A 515 18.04 12.93 -29.45
C GLN A 515 16.68 13.58 -29.19
N ALA A 516 16.40 14.74 -29.80
CA ALA A 516 15.09 15.40 -29.70
C ALA A 516 13.95 14.54 -30.29
N LYS A 517 14.20 13.81 -31.38
CA LYS A 517 13.23 12.85 -31.95
C LYS A 517 12.95 11.71 -30.99
N TYR A 518 13.99 11.12 -30.39
CA TYR A 518 13.83 10.06 -29.38
C TYR A 518 13.04 10.52 -28.16
N GLU A 519 13.35 11.70 -27.62
CA GLU A 519 12.62 12.29 -26.49
C GLU A 519 11.14 12.50 -26.83
N THR A 520 10.84 12.99 -28.03
CA THR A 520 9.46 13.21 -28.50
C THR A 520 8.69 11.88 -28.64
N GLU A 521 9.32 10.84 -29.19
CA GLU A 521 8.71 9.51 -29.32
C GLU A 521 8.47 8.86 -27.94
N MET A 522 9.42 9.00 -27.01
CA MET A 522 9.29 8.51 -25.63
C MET A 522 8.18 9.23 -24.86
N GLU A 523 8.07 10.55 -25.01
CA GLU A 523 7.00 11.35 -24.39
C GLU A 523 5.61 10.96 -24.95
N ASN A 524 5.51 10.75 -26.27
CA ASN A 524 4.27 10.29 -26.90
C ASN A 524 3.88 8.88 -26.47
N MET A 525 4.85 7.97 -26.37
CA MET A 525 4.64 6.62 -25.84
C MET A 525 4.16 6.67 -24.39
N LYS A 526 4.82 7.47 -23.54
CA LYS A 526 4.43 7.67 -22.13
C LYS A 526 2.99 8.19 -22.02
N LYS A 527 2.60 9.17 -22.83
CA LYS A 527 1.22 9.68 -22.88
C LYS A 527 0.21 8.62 -23.36
N SER A 528 0.58 7.77 -24.32
CA SER A 528 -0.29 6.68 -24.78
C SER A 528 -0.51 5.64 -23.67
N LEU A 529 0.58 5.25 -23.00
CA LEU A 529 0.54 4.31 -21.87
C LEU A 529 -0.28 4.86 -20.70
N GLU A 530 -0.14 6.14 -20.38
CA GLU A 530 -0.93 6.78 -19.32
C GLU A 530 -2.43 6.78 -19.65
N LYS A 531 -2.80 7.06 -20.90
CA LYS A 531 -4.20 6.98 -21.36
C LYS A 531 -4.77 5.57 -21.33
N GLU A 532 -3.93 4.56 -21.55
CA GLU A 532 -4.34 3.15 -21.46
C GLU A 532 -4.51 2.71 -19.99
N LYS A 533 -3.61 3.14 -19.10
CA LYS A 533 -3.73 2.96 -17.65
C LYS A 533 -5.02 3.56 -17.10
N GLN A 534 -5.33 4.80 -17.49
CA GLN A 534 -6.56 5.47 -17.07
C GLN A 534 -7.81 4.71 -17.53
N ARG A 535 -7.86 4.27 -18.79
CA ARG A 535 -8.97 3.46 -19.31
C ARG A 535 -9.13 2.13 -18.58
N ALA A 536 -8.02 1.43 -18.31
CA ALA A 536 -8.05 0.18 -17.55
C ALA A 536 -8.53 0.39 -16.11
N GLU A 537 -8.13 1.49 -15.47
CA GLU A 537 -8.58 1.84 -14.11
C GLU A 537 -10.06 2.23 -14.06
N GLU A 538 -10.54 3.00 -15.04
CA GLU A 538 -11.97 3.33 -15.17
C GLU A 538 -12.82 2.08 -15.36
N GLU A 539 -12.43 1.16 -16.24
CA GLU A 539 -13.09 -0.13 -16.41
C GLU A 539 -13.05 -1.00 -15.14
N ARG A 540 -11.95 -0.92 -14.37
CA ARG A 540 -11.81 -1.62 -13.09
C ARG A 540 -12.82 -1.12 -12.08
N ILE A 541 -12.90 0.20 -11.90
CA ILE A 541 -13.84 0.87 -10.99
C ILE A 541 -15.28 0.56 -11.42
N GLN A 542 -15.58 0.64 -12.72
CA GLN A 542 -16.91 0.36 -13.24
C GLN A 542 -17.35 -1.08 -12.95
N ARG A 543 -16.51 -2.09 -13.24
CA ARG A 543 -16.84 -3.49 -12.94
C ARG A 543 -16.93 -3.77 -11.45
N GLU A 544 -16.10 -3.13 -10.62
CA GLU A 544 -16.20 -3.28 -9.15
C GLU A 544 -17.52 -2.71 -8.63
N ASN A 545 -17.95 -1.55 -9.14
CA ASN A 545 -19.24 -0.96 -8.80
C ASN A 545 -20.42 -1.84 -9.25
N GLU A 546 -20.37 -2.43 -10.44
CA GLU A 546 -21.37 -3.40 -10.91
C GLU A 546 -21.45 -4.63 -10.00
N PHE A 547 -20.30 -5.16 -9.57
CA PHE A 547 -20.25 -6.31 -8.66
C PHE A 547 -20.80 -5.95 -7.27
N ARG A 548 -20.45 -4.76 -6.77
CA ARG A 548 -20.97 -4.22 -5.50
C ARG A 548 -22.48 -4.07 -5.54
N GLN A 549 -23.02 -3.49 -6.61
CA GLN A 549 -24.46 -3.36 -6.80
C GLN A 549 -25.17 -4.72 -6.86
N LYS A 550 -24.61 -5.69 -7.59
CA LYS A 550 -25.16 -7.06 -7.61
C LYS A 550 -25.20 -7.67 -6.21
N ASN A 551 -24.13 -7.52 -5.44
CA ASN A 551 -24.04 -8.06 -4.08
C ASN A 551 -25.02 -7.36 -3.11
N GLU A 552 -25.15 -6.04 -3.21
CA GLU A 552 -26.13 -5.26 -2.42
C GLU A 552 -27.58 -5.63 -2.76
N ASN A 553 -27.90 -5.79 -4.05
CA ASN A 553 -29.24 -6.21 -4.48
C ASN A 553 -29.58 -7.60 -3.93
N LEU A 554 -28.59 -8.50 -3.94
CA LEU A 554 -28.75 -9.86 -3.44
C LEU A 554 -29.02 -9.89 -1.92
N ILE A 555 -28.30 -9.05 -1.15
CA ILE A 555 -28.52 -8.90 0.29
C ILE A 555 -29.93 -8.33 0.55
N LYS A 556 -30.33 -7.28 -0.17
CA LYS A 556 -31.67 -6.68 -0.03
C LYS A 556 -32.78 -7.67 -0.34
N GLU A 557 -32.65 -8.46 -1.40
CA GLU A 557 -33.64 -9.50 -1.73
C GLU A 557 -33.77 -10.56 -0.62
N PHE A 558 -32.65 -10.92 0.02
CA PHE A 558 -32.66 -11.84 1.15
C PHE A 558 -33.36 -11.23 2.38
N GLU A 559 -33.00 -10.00 2.74
CA GLU A 559 -33.61 -9.27 3.87
C GLU A 559 -35.12 -9.08 3.67
N GLU A 560 -35.56 -8.73 2.46
CA GLU A 560 -36.98 -8.60 2.14
C GLU A 560 -37.73 -9.92 2.25
N LYS A 561 -37.13 -11.03 1.82
CA LYS A 561 -37.73 -12.37 1.95
C LYS A 561 -37.82 -12.80 3.41
N GLU A 562 -36.76 -12.61 4.20
CA GLU A 562 -36.76 -12.93 5.63
C GLU A 562 -37.81 -12.10 6.38
N LYS A 563 -37.94 -10.81 6.05
CA LYS A 563 -38.95 -9.92 6.64
C LYS A 563 -40.39 -10.35 6.30
N LYS A 564 -40.69 -10.62 5.02
CA LYS A 564 -42.02 -11.10 4.60
C LYS A 564 -42.41 -12.42 5.28
N GLN A 565 -41.43 -13.29 5.50
CA GLN A 565 -41.65 -14.59 6.13
C GLN A 565 -41.88 -14.45 7.64
N GLN A 566 -41.14 -13.56 8.32
CA GLN A 566 -41.41 -13.19 9.72
C GLN A 566 -42.80 -12.60 9.91
N GLU A 567 -43.18 -11.61 9.09
CA GLU A 567 -44.51 -10.97 9.15
C GLU A 567 -45.64 -12.00 8.97
N LYS A 568 -45.49 -12.93 8.01
CA LYS A 568 -46.47 -14.01 7.81
C LYS A 568 -46.61 -14.91 9.04
N GLN A 569 -45.50 -15.20 9.72
CA GLN A 569 -45.47 -16.06 10.90
C GLN A 569 -46.05 -15.36 12.14
N GLU A 570 -45.82 -14.05 12.28
CA GLU A 570 -46.44 -13.23 13.33
C GLU A 570 -47.96 -13.18 13.16
N VAL A 571 -48.45 -12.92 11.94
CA VAL A 571 -49.89 -12.90 11.64
C VAL A 571 -50.53 -14.26 11.91
N GLU A 572 -49.89 -15.37 11.53
CA GLU A 572 -50.41 -16.72 11.80
C GLU A 572 -50.45 -17.04 13.31
N ASN A 573 -49.43 -16.62 14.07
CA ASN A 573 -49.40 -16.78 15.53
C ASN A 573 -50.48 -15.93 16.22
N GLN A 574 -50.70 -14.71 15.74
CA GLN A 574 -51.67 -13.78 16.32
C GLN A 574 -53.10 -14.28 16.11
N LYS A 575 -53.45 -14.67 14.88
CA LYS A 575 -54.75 -15.27 14.55
C LYS A 575 -55.05 -16.51 15.39
N ARG A 576 -54.05 -17.38 15.60
CA ARG A 576 -54.19 -18.58 16.43
C ARG A 576 -54.37 -18.27 17.91
N SER A 577 -53.63 -17.30 18.45
CA SER A 577 -53.77 -16.86 19.84
C SER A 577 -55.18 -16.33 20.13
N GLU A 578 -55.78 -15.65 19.15
CA GLU A 578 -57.17 -15.19 19.21
C GLU A 578 -58.15 -16.38 19.18
N GLU A 579 -57.95 -17.35 18.29
CA GLU A 579 -58.76 -18.59 18.23
C GLU A 579 -58.70 -19.39 19.55
N GLU A 580 -57.52 -19.50 20.20
CA GLU A 580 -57.35 -20.16 21.49
C GLU A 580 -58.06 -19.41 22.63
N LYS A 581 -57.96 -18.08 22.66
CA LYS A 581 -58.69 -17.24 23.63
C LYS A 581 -60.20 -17.39 23.48
N GLN A 582 -60.69 -17.42 22.25
CA GLN A 582 -62.12 -17.58 21.96
C GLN A 582 -62.64 -18.94 22.44
N GLN A 583 -61.94 -20.03 22.14
CA GLN A 583 -62.34 -21.36 22.58
C GLN A 583 -62.24 -21.55 24.11
N ARG A 584 -61.22 -20.98 24.76
CA ARG A 584 -61.13 -20.96 26.23
C ARG A 584 -62.30 -20.18 26.86
N ALA A 585 -62.72 -19.07 26.25
CA ALA A 585 -63.87 -18.31 26.71
C ALA A 585 -65.18 -19.12 26.56
N GLU A 586 -65.39 -19.80 25.43
CA GLU A 586 -66.54 -20.67 25.20
C GLU A 586 -66.59 -21.84 26.21
N PHE A 587 -65.45 -22.45 26.52
CA PHE A 587 -65.36 -23.49 27.54
C PHE A 587 -65.72 -22.98 28.94
N ASN A 588 -65.11 -21.86 29.34
CA ASN A 588 -65.38 -21.24 30.64
C ASN A 588 -66.86 -20.82 30.77
N GLN A 589 -67.49 -20.42 29.66
CA GLN A 589 -68.91 -20.11 29.64
C GLN A 589 -69.77 -21.36 29.90
N LYS A 590 -69.46 -22.49 29.24
CA LYS A 590 -70.17 -23.76 29.45
C LYS A 590 -70.06 -24.27 30.90
N ILE A 591 -68.88 -24.14 31.53
CA ILE A 591 -68.71 -24.47 32.96
C ILE A 591 -69.60 -23.58 33.84
N LYS A 592 -69.60 -22.26 33.61
CA LYS A 592 -70.43 -21.32 34.37
C LYS A 592 -71.93 -21.58 34.21
N GLU A 593 -72.37 -22.00 33.03
CA GLU A 593 -73.78 -22.36 32.78
C GLU A 593 -74.17 -23.61 33.59
N MET A 594 -73.34 -24.65 33.59
CA MET A 594 -73.56 -25.85 34.41
C MET A 594 -73.57 -25.54 35.91
N GLU A 595 -72.66 -24.70 36.39
CA GLU A 595 -72.61 -24.29 37.82
C GLU A 595 -73.87 -23.54 38.25
N LYS A 596 -74.41 -22.66 37.39
CA LYS A 596 -75.69 -21.96 37.65
C LYS A 596 -76.88 -22.92 37.68
N GLU A 597 -76.90 -23.92 36.81
CA GLU A 597 -77.96 -24.92 36.79
C GLU A 597 -77.99 -25.74 38.10
N ILE A 598 -76.81 -26.15 38.58
CA ILE A 598 -76.66 -26.87 39.86
C ILE A 598 -77.13 -26.00 41.03
N GLU A 599 -76.74 -24.73 41.07
CA GLU A 599 -77.14 -23.81 42.14
C GLU A 599 -78.66 -23.58 42.16
N SER A 600 -79.28 -23.46 40.98
CA SER A 600 -80.73 -23.36 40.84
C SER A 600 -81.44 -24.62 41.36
N GLN A 601 -80.96 -25.81 40.99
CA GLN A 601 -81.50 -27.08 41.48
C GLN A 601 -81.33 -27.25 43.00
N ARG A 602 -80.17 -26.86 43.57
CA ARG A 602 -79.93 -26.85 45.02
C ARG A 602 -80.91 -25.94 45.75
N SER A 603 -81.13 -24.72 45.24
CA SER A 603 -82.08 -23.77 45.82
C SER A 603 -83.53 -24.27 45.79
N GLN A 604 -83.95 -24.91 44.69
CA GLN A 604 -85.28 -25.53 44.58
C GLN A 604 -85.46 -26.66 45.59
N TYR A 605 -84.45 -27.52 45.74
CA TYR A 605 -84.49 -28.63 46.70
C TYR A 605 -84.53 -28.12 48.15
N GLU A 606 -83.77 -27.07 48.49
CA GLU A 606 -83.78 -26.49 49.84
C GLU A 606 -85.14 -25.89 50.21
N LYS A 607 -85.84 -25.26 49.25
CA LYS A 607 -87.22 -24.78 49.45
C LYS A 607 -88.18 -25.93 49.74
N GLN A 608 -88.16 -26.98 48.93
CA GLN A 608 -89.01 -28.18 49.13
C GLN A 608 -88.71 -28.89 50.46
N LYS A 609 -87.46 -28.83 50.93
CA LYS A 609 -87.09 -29.37 52.24
C LYS A 609 -87.73 -28.58 53.39
N LYS A 610 -87.66 -27.24 53.34
CA LYS A 610 -88.24 -26.35 54.37
C LYS A 610 -89.76 -26.47 54.44
N GLU A 611 -90.44 -26.59 53.30
CA GLU A 611 -91.90 -26.81 53.26
C GLU A 611 -92.32 -28.12 53.92
N ARG A 612 -91.56 -29.20 53.70
CA ARG A 612 -91.84 -30.51 54.32
C ARG A 612 -91.51 -30.57 55.81
N GLU A 613 -90.42 -29.93 56.25
CA GLU A 613 -90.10 -29.80 57.67
C GLU A 613 -91.22 -29.04 58.41
N GLU A 614 -91.84 -28.05 57.77
CA GLU A 614 -92.99 -27.31 58.30
C GLU A 614 -94.27 -28.16 58.38
N GLU A 615 -94.52 -29.01 57.37
CA GLU A 615 -95.64 -29.97 57.38
C GLU A 615 -95.49 -31.03 58.47
N ASP A 616 -94.28 -31.55 58.66
CA ASP A 616 -93.97 -32.51 59.74
C ASP A 616 -94.19 -31.87 61.12
N ARG A 617 -93.77 -30.61 61.30
CA ARG A 617 -94.03 -29.85 62.52
C ARG A 617 -95.52 -29.70 62.82
N LYS A 618 -96.33 -29.40 61.81
CA LYS A 618 -97.80 -29.31 61.95
C LYS A 618 -98.43 -30.67 62.30
N ARG A 619 -97.93 -31.76 61.73
CA ARG A 619 -98.39 -33.13 62.07
C ARG A 619 -98.07 -33.49 63.52
N GLU A 620 -96.90 -33.12 64.03
CA GLU A 620 -96.53 -33.34 65.44
C GLU A 620 -97.39 -32.53 66.43
N GLU A 621 -97.70 -31.27 66.08
CA GLU A 621 -98.59 -30.42 66.88
C GLU A 621 -99.99 -31.03 67.02
N LYS A 622 -100.55 -31.49 65.90
CA LYS A 622 -101.87 -32.16 65.86
C LYS A 622 -101.88 -33.41 66.73
N TYR A 623 -100.84 -34.23 66.65
CA TYR A 623 -100.71 -35.43 67.48
C TYR A 623 -100.70 -35.11 68.99
N ARG A 624 -99.98 -34.05 69.40
CA ARG A 624 -99.98 -33.58 70.79
C ARG A 624 -101.39 -33.28 71.28
N GLN A 625 -102.16 -32.54 70.48
CA GLN A 625 -103.54 -32.17 70.82
C GLN A 625 -104.46 -33.39 70.94
N ASP A 626 -104.35 -34.34 70.01
CA ASP A 626 -105.17 -35.55 70.04
C ASP A 626 -104.83 -36.47 71.23
N LYS A 627 -103.55 -36.53 71.63
CA LYS A 627 -103.09 -37.25 72.83
C LYS A 627 -103.66 -36.64 74.12
N GLU A 628 -103.72 -35.32 74.23
CA GLU A 628 -104.30 -34.63 75.39
C GLU A 628 -105.81 -34.83 75.49
N LYS A 629 -106.54 -34.77 74.36
CA LYS A 629 -107.98 -35.05 74.32
C LYS A 629 -108.29 -36.46 74.83
N MET A 630 -107.55 -37.46 74.35
CA MET A 630 -107.74 -38.85 74.78
C MET A 630 -107.48 -39.02 76.28
N LYS A 631 -106.47 -38.34 76.84
CA LYS A 631 -106.19 -38.38 78.28
C LYS A 631 -107.35 -37.80 79.11
N HIS A 632 -107.91 -36.66 78.70
CA HIS A 632 -109.04 -36.06 79.38
C HIS A 632 -110.31 -36.92 79.33
N GLU A 633 -110.58 -37.59 78.20
CA GLU A 633 -111.69 -38.53 78.09
C GLU A 633 -111.53 -39.72 79.04
N GLN A 634 -110.32 -40.26 79.20
CA GLN A 634 -110.03 -41.33 80.17
C GLN A 634 -110.32 -40.91 81.61
N GLU A 635 -109.91 -39.70 82.00
CA GLU A 635 -110.13 -39.16 83.35
C GLU A 635 -111.63 -38.94 83.64
N SER A 636 -112.39 -38.45 82.66
CA SER A 636 -113.83 -38.25 82.79
C SER A 636 -114.59 -39.56 83.03
N ILE A 637 -114.25 -40.62 82.30
CA ILE A 637 -114.90 -41.93 82.43
C ILE A 637 -114.67 -42.55 83.82
N ILE A 638 -113.47 -42.39 84.38
CA ILE A 638 -113.13 -42.91 85.71
C ILE A 638 -113.91 -42.17 86.80
N ALA A 639 -114.00 -40.84 86.72
CA ALA A 639 -114.71 -40.03 87.69
C ALA A 639 -116.23 -40.34 87.72
N GLU A 640 -116.85 -40.56 86.56
CA GLU A 640 -118.28 -40.89 86.47
C GLU A 640 -118.61 -42.23 87.13
N LEU A 641 -117.73 -43.22 87.01
CA LEU A 641 -117.88 -44.53 87.66
C LEU A 641 -117.73 -44.43 89.19
N GLN A 642 -116.83 -43.56 89.68
CA GLN A 642 -116.64 -43.34 91.11
C GLN A 642 -117.83 -42.64 91.77
N MET A 643 -118.41 -41.62 91.12
CA MET A 643 -119.57 -40.92 91.69
C MET A 643 -120.81 -41.81 91.83
N LYS A 644 -121.10 -42.65 90.83
CA LYS A 644 -122.23 -43.59 90.89
C LYS A 644 -122.11 -44.56 92.07
N GLN A 645 -120.90 -45.00 92.39
CA GLN A 645 -120.65 -45.89 93.53
C GLN A 645 -120.85 -45.19 94.89
N GLU A 646 -120.47 -43.91 94.98
CA GLU A 646 -120.55 -43.14 96.21
C GLU A 646 -122.00 -42.78 96.57
N GLU A 647 -122.84 -42.48 95.58
CA GLU A 647 -124.29 -42.29 95.77
C GLU A 647 -124.98 -43.57 96.26
N GLU A 648 -124.66 -44.73 95.69
CA GLU A 648 -125.22 -46.01 96.12
C GLU A 648 -124.81 -46.40 97.55
N ASN A 649 -123.61 -46.02 98.00
CA ASN A 649 -123.15 -46.28 99.36
C ASN A 649 -123.91 -45.41 100.38
N LYS A 650 -124.08 -44.11 100.10
CA LYS A 650 -124.82 -43.19 100.99
C LYS A 650 -126.27 -43.61 101.20
N LYS A 651 -126.93 -44.07 100.15
CA LYS A 651 -128.32 -44.56 100.23
C LYS A 651 -128.43 -45.78 101.15
N ARG A 652 -127.46 -46.71 101.08
CA ARG A 652 -127.45 -47.91 101.91
C ARG A 652 -127.19 -47.64 103.39
N GLU A 653 -126.25 -46.74 103.72
CA GLU A 653 -125.98 -46.36 105.11
C GLU A 653 -127.21 -45.74 105.81
N SER A 654 -128.01 -44.97 105.05
CA SER A 654 -129.26 -44.39 105.54
C SER A 654 -130.28 -45.47 105.91
N GLU A 655 -130.50 -46.44 105.03
CA GLU A 655 -131.48 -47.51 105.26
C GLU A 655 -131.06 -48.46 106.40
N GLU A 656 -129.76 -48.64 106.65
CA GLU A 656 -129.26 -49.46 107.74
C GLU A 656 -129.52 -48.82 109.12
N ARG A 657 -129.30 -47.50 109.26
CA ARG A 657 -129.54 -46.77 110.52
C ARG A 657 -130.99 -46.84 110.98
N GLU A 658 -131.94 -46.60 110.06
CA GLU A 658 -133.37 -46.68 110.37
C GLU A 658 -133.80 -48.08 110.84
N ARG A 659 -133.14 -49.13 110.31
CA ARG A 659 -133.43 -50.52 110.69
C ARG A 659 -132.92 -50.86 112.10
N THR A 660 -131.73 -50.41 112.49
CA THR A 660 -131.19 -50.62 113.84
C THR A 660 -132.06 -49.97 114.93
N GLU A 661 -132.57 -48.77 114.70
CA GLU A 661 -133.45 -48.09 115.67
C GLU A 661 -134.78 -48.84 115.89
N GLN A 662 -135.31 -49.48 114.83
CA GLN A 662 -136.54 -50.29 114.95
C GLN A 662 -136.31 -51.57 115.76
N GLU A 663 -135.15 -52.20 115.63
CA GLU A 663 -134.81 -53.42 116.37
C GLU A 663 -134.60 -53.17 117.87
N GLU A 664 -134.05 -52.02 118.24
CA GLU A 664 -133.82 -51.64 119.64
C GLU A 664 -135.13 -51.36 120.40
N LYS A 665 -136.08 -50.68 119.76
CA LYS A 665 -137.44 -50.47 120.31
C LYS A 665 -138.16 -51.79 120.60
N GLN A 666 -137.97 -52.81 119.75
CA GLN A 666 -138.57 -54.12 119.98
C GLN A 666 -137.92 -54.89 121.15
N ARG A 667 -136.61 -54.70 121.39
CA ARG A 667 -135.93 -55.29 122.56
C ARG A 667 -136.45 -54.73 123.88
N GLU A 668 -136.69 -53.42 123.94
CA GLU A 668 -137.20 -52.77 125.15
C GLU A 668 -138.62 -53.26 125.52
N GLU A 669 -139.47 -53.46 124.50
CA GLU A 669 -140.82 -53.95 124.71
C GLU A 669 -140.85 -55.39 125.25
N TRP A 670 -139.90 -56.23 124.82
CA TRP A 670 -139.68 -57.57 125.38
C TRP A 670 -139.18 -57.53 126.82
N ASN A 671 -138.25 -56.63 127.16
CA ASN A 671 -137.77 -56.47 128.54
C ASN A 671 -138.88 -56.04 129.50
N ARG A 672 -139.84 -55.23 129.03
CA ARG A 672 -141.02 -54.87 129.81
C ARG A 672 -141.93 -56.07 130.09
N LYS A 673 -142.20 -56.89 129.06
CA LYS A 673 -143.00 -58.14 129.20
C LYS A 673 -142.38 -59.14 130.18
N ILE A 674 -141.05 -59.13 130.34
CA ILE A 674 -140.35 -60.01 131.28
C ILE A 674 -140.58 -59.57 132.75
N LYS A 675 -140.56 -58.26 133.04
CA LYS A 675 -140.74 -57.76 134.43
C LYS A 675 -142.14 -58.01 134.98
N GLU A 676 -143.17 -57.90 134.15
CA GLU A 676 -144.56 -58.12 134.60
C GLU A 676 -144.84 -59.58 134.96
N ALA A 677 -144.08 -60.54 134.40
CA ALA A 677 -144.28 -61.97 134.61
C ALA A 677 -143.57 -62.56 135.84
N GLU A 678 -142.83 -61.77 136.64
CA GLU A 678 -142.10 -62.28 137.81
C GLU A 678 -143.00 -62.70 138.98
N HIS A 679 -144.28 -62.32 138.98
CA HIS A 679 -145.20 -62.55 140.10
C HIS A 679 -146.22 -63.69 139.87
N ASP A 680 -146.19 -64.36 138.71
CA ASP A 680 -147.09 -65.46 138.38
C ASP A 680 -146.42 -66.85 138.56
N ARG A 681 -147.23 -67.91 138.63
CA ARG A 681 -146.76 -69.31 138.82
C ARG A 681 -145.73 -69.71 137.75
N LYS A 682 -144.78 -70.59 138.12
CA LYS A 682 -143.59 -71.05 137.37
C LYS A 682 -143.80 -71.37 135.88
N ASP A 683 -144.98 -71.84 135.49
CA ASP A 683 -145.27 -72.30 134.13
C ASP A 683 -145.40 -71.15 133.11
N THR A 684 -145.74 -69.91 133.54
CA THR A 684 -145.78 -68.73 132.66
C THR A 684 -144.38 -68.16 132.37
N GLN A 685 -143.41 -68.43 133.24
CA GLN A 685 -142.04 -67.88 133.14
C GLN A 685 -141.18 -68.60 132.08
N GLU A 686 -141.42 -69.90 131.85
CA GLU A 686 -140.69 -70.68 130.84
C GLU A 686 -141.13 -70.36 129.40
N ASP A 687 -142.42 -70.08 129.19
CA ASP A 687 -142.98 -69.76 127.87
C ASP A 687 -142.47 -68.41 127.31
N ILE A 688 -142.24 -67.43 128.18
CA ILE A 688 -141.67 -66.13 127.83
C ILE A 688 -140.18 -66.28 127.46
N LYS A 689 -139.41 -67.09 128.20
CA LYS A 689 -137.98 -67.35 127.93
C LYS A 689 -137.74 -68.19 126.66
N ARG A 690 -138.69 -69.04 126.25
CA ARG A 690 -138.61 -69.79 124.98
C ARG A 690 -138.77 -68.86 123.78
N LYS A 691 -139.79 -67.99 123.81
CA LYS A 691 -140.08 -67.04 122.73
C LYS A 691 -138.98 -66.00 122.51
N GLN A 692 -138.25 -65.59 123.56
CA GLN A 692 -137.10 -64.68 123.42
C GLN A 692 -135.96 -65.31 122.61
N ARG A 693 -135.61 -66.56 122.88
CA ARG A 693 -134.51 -67.26 122.19
C ARG A 693 -134.80 -67.48 120.71
N GLU A 694 -136.04 -67.84 120.39
CA GLU A 694 -136.47 -67.99 118.99
C GLU A 694 -136.35 -66.67 118.21
N TRP A 695 -136.65 -65.52 118.83
CA TRP A 695 -136.49 -64.21 118.21
C TRP A 695 -135.01 -63.81 118.03
N GLU A 696 -134.16 -64.06 119.03
CA GLU A 696 -132.73 -63.75 118.96
C GLU A 696 -132.01 -64.58 117.89
N ASP A 697 -132.34 -65.87 117.77
CA ASP A 697 -131.74 -66.76 116.77
C ASP A 697 -132.20 -66.44 115.34
N ASP A 698 -133.47 -66.05 115.14
CA ASP A 698 -133.97 -65.65 113.82
C ASP A 698 -133.30 -64.37 113.30
N LYS A 699 -133.07 -63.39 114.18
CA LYS A 699 -132.39 -62.14 113.82
C LYS A 699 -130.91 -62.33 113.47
N LYS A 700 -130.23 -63.24 114.15
CA LYS A 700 -128.82 -63.55 113.88
C LYS A 700 -128.64 -64.16 112.48
N ARG A 701 -129.60 -64.98 112.02
CA ARG A 701 -129.59 -65.58 110.68
C ARG A 701 -129.75 -64.52 109.57
N GLN A 702 -130.64 -63.56 109.77
CA GLN A 702 -130.87 -62.46 108.80
C GLN A 702 -129.67 -61.50 108.64
N MET A 703 -128.82 -61.34 109.66
CA MET A 703 -127.60 -60.53 109.56
C MET A 703 -126.54 -61.23 108.71
N GLY A 704 -126.34 -62.54 108.91
CA GLY A 704 -125.34 -63.31 108.18
C GLY A 704 -125.62 -63.41 106.66
N GLU A 705 -126.88 -63.55 106.25
CA GLU A 705 -127.23 -63.56 104.83
C GLU A 705 -126.96 -62.21 104.13
N ARG A 706 -127.11 -61.09 104.86
CA ARG A 706 -126.88 -59.73 104.34
C ARG A 706 -125.40 -59.40 104.15
N GLU A 707 -124.55 -59.76 105.10
CA GLU A 707 -123.10 -59.54 104.98
C GLU A 707 -122.53 -60.27 103.75
N GLU A 708 -123.03 -61.48 103.46
CA GLU A 708 -122.64 -62.27 102.29
C GLU A 708 -123.09 -61.63 100.96
N GLU A 709 -124.30 -61.04 100.92
CA GLU A 709 -124.78 -60.29 99.75
C GLU A 709 -123.96 -59.01 99.51
N GLU A 710 -123.59 -58.30 100.58
CA GLU A 710 -122.79 -57.08 100.48
C GLU A 710 -121.39 -57.35 99.93
N ARG A 711 -120.76 -58.46 100.36
CA ARG A 711 -119.46 -58.90 99.86
C ARG A 711 -119.49 -59.21 98.36
N LYS A 712 -120.50 -59.95 97.90
CA LYS A 712 -120.67 -60.30 96.47
C LYS A 712 -120.87 -59.08 95.59
N MET A 713 -121.58 -58.06 96.09
CA MET A 713 -121.79 -56.81 95.36
C MET A 713 -120.50 -55.97 95.26
N LYS A 714 -119.70 -55.87 96.34
CA LYS A 714 -118.39 -55.20 96.31
C LYS A 714 -117.43 -55.88 95.32
N GLU A 715 -117.37 -57.21 95.31
CA GLU A 715 -116.54 -57.96 94.35
C GLU A 715 -116.97 -57.72 92.89
N LYS A 716 -118.27 -57.62 92.62
CA LYS A 716 -118.78 -57.35 91.27
C LYS A 716 -118.40 -55.94 90.77
N HIS A 717 -118.47 -54.94 91.64
CA HIS A 717 -118.09 -53.56 91.32
C HIS A 717 -116.58 -53.45 91.06
N GLU A 718 -115.76 -54.06 91.92
CA GLU A 718 -114.31 -54.03 91.74
C GLU A 718 -113.87 -54.71 90.43
N LYS A 719 -114.56 -55.79 90.04
CA LYS A 719 -114.34 -56.45 88.76
C LYS A 719 -114.68 -55.54 87.56
N GLN A 720 -115.81 -54.83 87.61
CA GLN A 720 -116.19 -53.89 86.55
C GLN A 720 -115.18 -52.75 86.37
N LEU A 721 -114.62 -52.23 87.48
CA LEU A 721 -113.59 -51.18 87.43
C LEU A 721 -112.30 -51.68 86.76
N ARG A 722 -111.86 -52.90 87.08
CA ARG A 722 -110.65 -53.51 86.48
C ARG A 722 -110.82 -53.80 84.99
N GLU A 723 -112.01 -54.24 84.56
CA GLU A 723 -112.31 -54.46 83.14
C GLU A 723 -112.25 -53.15 82.35
N LYS A 724 -112.86 -52.08 82.88
CA LYS A 724 -112.81 -50.75 82.24
C LYS A 724 -111.39 -50.16 82.19
N GLN A 725 -110.58 -50.35 83.23
CA GLN A 725 -109.18 -49.93 83.22
C GLN A 725 -108.35 -50.63 82.13
N LYS A 726 -108.57 -51.92 81.88
CA LYS A 726 -107.89 -52.66 80.82
C LYS A 726 -108.26 -52.18 79.41
N GLU A 727 -109.54 -51.91 79.17
CA GLU A 727 -110.00 -51.37 77.88
C GLU A 727 -109.32 -50.03 77.54
N LEU A 728 -109.19 -49.14 78.54
CA LEU A 728 -108.51 -47.86 78.37
C LEU A 728 -107.00 -48.02 78.09
N GLU A 729 -106.34 -48.99 78.70
CA GLU A 729 -104.91 -49.25 78.48
C GLU A 729 -104.64 -49.84 77.08
N GLU A 730 -105.51 -50.72 76.58
CA GLU A 730 -105.39 -51.28 75.23
C GLU A 730 -105.56 -50.21 74.14
N MET A 731 -106.51 -49.29 74.31
CA MET A 731 -106.67 -48.16 73.39
C MET A 731 -105.42 -47.28 73.33
N ARG A 732 -104.76 -47.02 74.48
CA ARG A 732 -103.52 -46.23 74.55
C ARG A 732 -102.37 -46.90 73.79
N LYS A 733 -102.18 -48.22 73.98
CA LYS A 733 -101.12 -48.99 73.28
C LYS A 733 -101.34 -49.05 71.77
N LYS A 734 -102.58 -49.01 71.29
CA LYS A 734 -102.89 -48.93 69.86
C LYS A 734 -102.46 -47.59 69.26
N PHE A 735 -102.82 -46.48 69.94
CA PHE A 735 -102.46 -45.13 69.52
C PHE A 735 -100.95 -44.87 69.49
N ASP A 736 -100.20 -45.39 70.47
CA ASP A 736 -98.74 -45.26 70.50
C ASP A 736 -98.07 -46.06 69.35
N ARG A 737 -98.56 -47.28 69.03
CA ARG A 737 -98.02 -48.10 67.91
C ARG A 737 -98.23 -47.48 66.53
N GLU A 738 -99.42 -46.94 66.25
CA GLU A 738 -99.72 -46.31 64.96
C GLU A 738 -98.79 -45.12 64.67
N ARG A 739 -98.26 -44.46 65.71
CA ARG A 739 -97.31 -43.35 65.56
C ARG A 739 -95.88 -43.77 65.32
N GLU A 740 -95.41 -44.81 65.99
CA GLU A 740 -94.05 -45.32 65.77
C GLU A 740 -93.88 -45.76 64.31
N GLU A 741 -94.91 -46.40 63.73
CA GLU A 741 -94.94 -46.76 62.31
C GLU A 741 -94.94 -45.55 61.37
N GLU A 742 -95.66 -44.47 61.74
CA GLU A 742 -95.70 -43.23 60.95
C GLU A 742 -94.34 -42.49 60.99
N GLN A 743 -93.66 -42.44 62.13
CA GLN A 743 -92.34 -41.82 62.27
C GLN A 743 -91.25 -42.57 61.49
N GLN A 744 -91.29 -43.90 61.48
CA GLN A 744 -90.33 -44.70 60.71
C GLN A 744 -90.44 -44.42 59.21
N LYS A 745 -91.67 -44.31 58.66
CA LYS A 745 -91.89 -43.99 57.25
C LYS A 745 -91.32 -42.62 56.85
N ILE A 746 -91.48 -41.61 57.72
CA ILE A 746 -90.96 -40.26 57.48
C ILE A 746 -89.43 -40.26 57.48
N GLU A 747 -88.79 -40.97 58.40
CA GLU A 747 -87.33 -41.02 58.50
C GLU A 747 -86.69 -41.79 57.34
N GLU A 748 -87.29 -42.90 56.90
CA GLU A 748 -86.83 -43.65 55.72
C GLU A 748 -86.90 -42.79 54.45
N GLU A 749 -87.97 -42.01 54.28
CA GLU A 749 -88.14 -41.11 53.15
C GLU A 749 -87.07 -39.99 53.14
N ARG A 750 -86.75 -39.42 54.32
CA ARG A 750 -85.67 -38.43 54.46
C ARG A 750 -84.29 -38.99 54.08
N GLN A 751 -83.98 -40.22 54.51
CA GLN A 751 -82.71 -40.86 54.18
C GLN A 751 -82.58 -41.17 52.69
N LYS A 752 -83.66 -41.64 52.05
CA LYS A 752 -83.68 -41.89 50.60
C LYS A 752 -83.38 -40.62 49.80
N GLN A 753 -84.03 -39.50 50.15
CA GLN A 753 -83.85 -38.22 49.46
C GLN A 753 -82.45 -37.64 49.63
N LYS A 754 -81.82 -37.83 50.80
CA LYS A 754 -80.43 -37.40 51.03
C LYS A 754 -79.45 -38.13 50.10
N ARG A 755 -79.61 -39.44 49.93
CA ARG A 755 -78.76 -40.24 49.04
C ARG A 755 -78.93 -39.81 47.57
N GLU A 756 -80.16 -39.63 47.10
CA GLU A 756 -80.43 -39.16 45.73
C GLU A 756 -79.83 -37.78 45.42
N ARG A 757 -79.66 -36.92 46.43
CA ARG A 757 -78.96 -35.63 46.30
C ARG A 757 -77.44 -35.83 46.18
N GLU A 758 -76.86 -36.61 47.09
CA GLU A 758 -75.41 -36.88 47.11
C GLU A 758 -74.95 -37.61 45.84
N ASP A 759 -75.78 -38.50 45.29
CA ASP A 759 -75.52 -39.18 44.01
C ASP A 759 -75.52 -38.20 42.83
N ARG A 760 -76.53 -37.31 42.76
CA ARG A 760 -76.58 -36.27 41.71
C ARG A 760 -75.39 -35.31 41.80
N GLU A 761 -75.03 -34.84 43.00
CA GLU A 761 -73.87 -33.96 43.18
C GLU A 761 -72.56 -34.63 42.73
N ARG A 762 -72.40 -35.94 42.97
CA ARG A 762 -71.25 -36.72 42.47
C ARG A 762 -71.22 -36.86 40.95
N GLU A 763 -72.36 -37.17 40.33
CA GLU A 763 -72.45 -37.26 38.85
C GLU A 763 -72.07 -35.95 38.15
N TYR A 764 -72.42 -34.80 38.74
CA TYR A 764 -72.04 -33.49 38.19
C TYR A 764 -70.55 -33.21 38.33
N GLU A 765 -69.95 -33.51 39.48
CA GLU A 765 -68.51 -33.31 39.70
C GLU A 765 -67.68 -34.22 38.78
N GLU A 766 -68.11 -35.46 38.56
CA GLU A 766 -67.48 -36.37 37.60
C GLU A 766 -67.55 -35.83 36.16
N LYS A 767 -68.72 -35.34 35.71
CA LYS A 767 -68.88 -34.71 34.39
C LYS A 767 -68.02 -33.45 34.23
N LYS A 768 -67.89 -32.63 35.28
CA LYS A 768 -67.01 -31.45 35.28
C LYS A 768 -65.55 -31.86 35.10
N GLN A 769 -65.07 -32.82 35.87
CA GLN A 769 -63.69 -33.33 35.79
C GLN A 769 -63.38 -34.06 34.48
N GLU A 770 -64.36 -34.74 33.87
CA GLU A 770 -64.20 -35.37 32.55
C GLU A 770 -64.04 -34.31 31.46
N MET A 771 -64.86 -33.26 31.50
CA MET A 771 -64.78 -32.12 30.58
C MET A 771 -63.46 -31.34 30.71
N GLU A 772 -62.96 -31.12 31.93
CA GLU A 772 -61.64 -30.51 32.17
C GLU A 772 -60.50 -31.36 31.60
N ARG A 773 -60.50 -32.68 31.87
CA ARG A 773 -59.50 -33.60 31.33
C ARG A 773 -59.49 -33.66 29.80
N TYR A 774 -60.66 -33.59 29.16
CA TYR A 774 -60.77 -33.54 27.70
C TYR A 774 -60.09 -32.28 27.12
N TYR A 775 -60.33 -31.12 27.74
CA TYR A 775 -59.72 -29.86 27.29
C TYR A 775 -58.20 -29.81 27.50
N GLU A 776 -57.70 -30.30 28.63
CA GLU A 776 -56.25 -30.40 28.88
C GLU A 776 -55.55 -31.30 27.84
N GLN A 777 -56.17 -32.42 27.45
CA GLN A 777 -55.63 -33.29 26.41
C GLN A 777 -55.62 -32.62 25.03
N LEU A 778 -56.66 -31.86 24.69
CA LEU A 778 -56.75 -31.13 23.44
C LEU A 778 -55.65 -30.06 23.36
N GLU A 779 -55.44 -29.34 24.46
CA GLU A 779 -54.41 -28.31 24.58
C GLU A 779 -52.99 -28.90 24.48
N ARG A 780 -52.75 -30.04 25.13
CA ARG A 780 -51.48 -30.75 25.03
C ARG A 780 -51.16 -31.18 23.59
N LYS A 781 -52.13 -31.76 22.87
CA LYS A 781 -51.95 -32.16 21.46
C LYS A 781 -51.61 -30.97 20.56
N ARG A 782 -52.29 -29.84 20.75
CA ARG A 782 -52.01 -28.61 19.98
C ARG A 782 -50.61 -28.06 20.26
N LYS A 783 -50.17 -28.08 21.52
CA LYS A 783 -48.83 -27.63 21.90
C LYS A 783 -47.74 -28.51 21.28
N GLU A 784 -47.96 -29.82 21.24
CA GLU A 784 -47.05 -30.77 20.59
C GLU A 784 -46.99 -30.58 19.06
N GLU A 785 -48.14 -30.39 18.40
CA GLU A 785 -48.20 -30.08 16.96
C GLU A 785 -47.51 -28.75 16.63
N TRP A 786 -47.65 -27.74 17.49
CA TRP A 786 -46.98 -26.45 17.32
C TRP A 786 -45.46 -26.55 17.49
N GLU A 787 -45.00 -27.24 18.53
CA GLU A 787 -43.57 -27.49 18.75
C GLU A 787 -42.94 -28.28 17.58
N LYS A 788 -43.71 -29.15 16.92
CA LYS A 788 -43.29 -29.84 15.72
C LYS A 788 -43.19 -28.88 14.51
N LYS A 789 -44.25 -28.14 14.21
CA LYS A 789 -44.27 -27.17 13.10
C LYS A 789 -43.20 -26.09 13.25
N LYS A 790 -42.96 -25.61 14.48
CA LYS A 790 -41.90 -24.64 14.79
C LYS A 790 -40.50 -25.19 14.51
N ARG A 791 -40.25 -26.47 14.78
CA ARG A 791 -38.97 -27.12 14.45
C ARG A 791 -38.79 -27.24 12.94
N GLU A 792 -39.82 -27.68 12.22
CA GLU A 792 -39.81 -27.76 10.76
C GLU A 792 -39.56 -26.38 10.12
N ASP A 793 -40.21 -25.32 10.62
CA ASP A 793 -40.01 -23.93 10.16
C ASP A 793 -38.61 -23.37 10.48
N VAL A 794 -37.98 -23.82 11.57
CA VAL A 794 -36.58 -23.47 11.89
C VAL A 794 -35.62 -24.17 10.93
N GLU A 795 -35.86 -25.45 10.67
CA GLU A 795 -35.03 -26.28 9.80
C GLU A 795 -35.06 -25.78 8.35
N ILE A 796 -36.24 -25.46 7.82
CA ILE A 796 -36.41 -24.87 6.49
C ILE A 796 -35.65 -23.53 6.37
N ARG A 797 -35.72 -22.67 7.41
CA ARG A 797 -34.98 -21.40 7.42
C ARG A 797 -33.47 -21.59 7.47
N GLU A 798 -32.98 -22.57 8.22
CA GLU A 798 -31.55 -22.89 8.20
C GLU A 798 -31.10 -23.43 6.84
N GLU A 799 -31.90 -24.25 6.17
CA GLU A 799 -31.59 -24.74 4.82
C GLU A 799 -31.55 -23.60 3.79
N GLU A 800 -32.53 -22.69 3.82
CA GLU A 800 -32.55 -21.52 2.94
C GLU A 800 -31.36 -20.60 3.21
N ARG A 801 -31.00 -20.37 4.49
CA ARG A 801 -29.81 -19.59 4.87
C ARG A 801 -28.52 -20.23 4.34
N LYS A 802 -28.37 -21.55 4.46
CA LYS A 802 -27.23 -22.31 3.91
C LYS A 802 -27.14 -22.20 2.38
N ARG A 803 -28.28 -22.24 1.67
CA ARG A 803 -28.31 -22.05 0.20
C ARG A 803 -27.85 -20.64 -0.19
N TRP A 804 -28.27 -19.63 0.57
CA TRP A 804 -27.86 -18.25 0.38
C TRP A 804 -26.38 -18.01 0.67
N GLU A 805 -25.88 -18.54 1.78
CA GLU A 805 -24.44 -18.51 2.11
C GLU A 805 -23.60 -19.14 1.01
N LYS A 806 -24.06 -20.27 0.45
CA LYS A 806 -23.39 -20.92 -0.68
C LYS A 806 -23.40 -20.06 -1.95
N MET A 807 -24.49 -19.34 -2.23
CA MET A 807 -24.57 -18.43 -3.38
C MET A 807 -23.63 -17.22 -3.23
N ILE A 808 -23.55 -16.64 -2.03
CA ILE A 808 -22.60 -15.56 -1.70
C ILE A 808 -21.16 -16.05 -1.81
N GLU A 809 -20.87 -17.27 -1.32
CA GLU A 809 -19.54 -17.85 -1.41
C GLU A 809 -19.12 -18.11 -2.86
N ASN A 810 -20.03 -18.61 -3.71
CA ASN A 810 -19.77 -18.77 -5.14
C ASN A 810 -19.46 -17.43 -5.82
N LEU A 811 -20.19 -16.36 -5.48
CA LEU A 811 -19.92 -15.01 -5.98
C LEU A 811 -18.54 -14.50 -5.53
N LYS A 812 -18.16 -14.71 -4.26
CA LYS A 812 -16.82 -14.35 -3.77
C LYS A 812 -15.73 -15.11 -4.50
N GLN A 813 -15.90 -16.40 -4.75
CA GLN A 813 -14.94 -17.20 -5.51
C GLN A 813 -14.83 -16.73 -6.96
N GLU A 814 -15.93 -16.33 -7.59
CA GLU A 814 -15.92 -15.74 -8.92
C GLU A 814 -15.20 -14.38 -8.93
N GLN A 815 -15.41 -13.55 -7.92
CA GLN A 815 -14.68 -12.30 -7.72
C GLN A 815 -13.17 -12.55 -7.56
N GLU A 816 -12.78 -13.54 -6.76
CA GLU A 816 -11.37 -13.85 -6.52
C GLU A 816 -10.68 -14.39 -7.79
N LYS A 817 -11.38 -15.22 -8.59
CA LYS A 817 -10.88 -15.68 -9.90
C LYS A 817 -10.70 -14.52 -10.87
N GLU A 818 -11.66 -13.60 -10.91
CA GLU A 818 -11.61 -12.42 -11.77
C GLU A 818 -10.49 -11.45 -11.33
N ILE A 819 -10.26 -11.28 -10.02
CA ILE A 819 -9.11 -10.51 -9.50
C ILE A 819 -7.80 -11.15 -9.94
N LYS A 820 -7.62 -12.47 -9.73
CA LYS A 820 -6.40 -13.18 -10.13
C LYS A 820 -6.14 -13.09 -11.63
N LYS A 821 -7.19 -13.16 -12.45
CA LYS A 821 -7.07 -12.98 -13.91
C LYS A 821 -6.57 -11.56 -14.25
N ARG A 822 -7.07 -10.53 -13.55
CA ARG A 822 -6.65 -9.14 -13.77
C ARG A 822 -5.23 -8.86 -13.30
N GLU A 823 -4.81 -9.42 -12.17
CA GLU A 823 -3.43 -9.32 -11.70
C GLU A 823 -2.48 -9.86 -12.77
N LYS A 824 -2.83 -11.00 -13.37
CA LYS A 824 -2.09 -11.58 -14.49
C LYS A 824 -2.14 -10.71 -15.74
N ASP A 825 -3.31 -10.23 -16.17
CA ASP A 825 -3.44 -9.36 -17.34
C ASP A 825 -2.63 -8.05 -17.17
N GLU A 826 -2.55 -7.53 -15.93
CA GLU A 826 -1.75 -6.35 -15.60
C GLU A 826 -0.24 -6.63 -15.57
N GLU A 827 0.16 -7.81 -15.09
CA GLU A 827 1.55 -8.28 -15.18
C GLU A 827 1.99 -8.44 -16.65
N ASP A 828 1.17 -9.12 -17.47
CA ASP A 828 1.39 -9.29 -18.92
C ASP A 828 1.42 -7.95 -19.66
N ARG A 829 0.66 -6.96 -19.19
CA ARG A 829 0.69 -5.59 -19.72
C ARG A 829 2.00 -4.89 -19.37
N LYS A 830 2.44 -4.93 -18.10
CA LYS A 830 3.71 -4.32 -17.67
C LYS A 830 4.90 -4.93 -18.41
N GLU A 831 4.90 -6.24 -18.62
CA GLU A 831 5.93 -6.92 -19.40
C GLU A 831 5.95 -6.46 -20.87
N ARG A 832 4.77 -6.26 -21.49
CA ARG A 832 4.69 -5.67 -22.84
C ARG A 832 5.20 -4.24 -22.88
N GLU A 833 4.82 -3.40 -21.91
CA GLU A 833 5.32 -2.01 -21.80
C GLU A 833 6.86 -1.97 -21.70
N GLU A 834 7.44 -2.88 -20.91
CA GLU A 834 8.90 -2.98 -20.76
C GLU A 834 9.60 -3.43 -22.05
N LYS A 835 9.08 -4.47 -22.70
CA LYS A 835 9.60 -4.94 -23.99
C LYS A 835 9.54 -3.87 -25.08
N GLU A 836 8.50 -3.04 -25.12
CA GLU A 836 8.40 -1.94 -26.08
C GLU A 836 9.42 -0.83 -25.77
N ARG A 837 9.61 -0.47 -24.50
CA ARG A 837 10.65 0.50 -24.09
C ARG A 837 12.04 0.02 -24.47
N GLU A 838 12.36 -1.26 -24.23
CA GLU A 838 13.65 -1.84 -24.61
C GLU A 838 13.85 -1.84 -26.12
N LYS A 839 12.82 -2.21 -26.91
CA LYS A 839 12.89 -2.17 -28.38
C LYS A 839 13.18 -0.75 -28.89
N MET A 840 12.51 0.27 -28.34
CA MET A 840 12.74 1.66 -28.73
C MET A 840 14.14 2.13 -28.36
N LYS A 841 14.61 1.81 -27.14
CA LYS A 841 15.97 2.14 -26.71
C LYS A 841 17.01 1.52 -27.64
N LYS A 842 16.87 0.23 -27.94
CA LYS A 842 17.78 -0.48 -28.85
C LYS A 842 17.76 0.12 -30.26
N LYS A 843 16.58 0.44 -30.80
CA LYS A 843 16.45 1.09 -32.11
C LYS A 843 17.21 2.43 -32.14
N HIS A 844 17.09 3.25 -31.09
CA HIS A 844 17.80 4.52 -31.00
C HIS A 844 19.32 4.34 -30.88
N GLU A 845 19.78 3.38 -30.07
CA GLU A 845 21.20 3.03 -29.99
C GLU A 845 21.77 2.57 -31.34
N ASP A 846 21.01 1.77 -32.09
CA ASP A 846 21.42 1.31 -33.42
C ASP A 846 21.43 2.47 -34.44
N GLU A 847 20.49 3.41 -34.39
CA GLU A 847 20.50 4.61 -35.23
C GLU A 847 21.70 5.54 -34.93
N ILE A 848 22.07 5.71 -33.65
CA ILE A 848 23.28 6.45 -33.26
C ILE A 848 24.52 5.78 -33.86
N LYS A 849 24.66 4.45 -33.73
CA LYS A 849 25.79 3.71 -34.30
C LYS A 849 25.86 3.86 -35.82
N VAL A 850 24.72 3.91 -36.51
CA VAL A 850 24.67 4.15 -37.96
C VAL A 850 25.18 5.54 -38.30
N ILE A 851 24.81 6.57 -37.54
CA ILE A 851 25.31 7.93 -37.73
C ILE A 851 26.82 7.99 -37.48
N GLU A 852 27.29 7.44 -36.36
CA GLU A 852 28.73 7.38 -36.03
C GLU A 852 29.53 6.69 -37.14
N LYS A 853 29.06 5.53 -37.60
CA LYS A 853 29.70 4.79 -38.69
C LYS A 853 29.67 5.54 -40.02
N LYS A 854 28.56 6.24 -40.33
CA LYS A 854 28.47 7.05 -41.55
C LYS A 854 29.51 8.18 -41.54
N HIS A 855 29.72 8.84 -40.40
CA HIS A 855 30.74 9.88 -40.25
C HIS A 855 32.15 9.30 -40.28
N GLU A 856 32.37 8.12 -39.71
CA GLU A 856 33.64 7.38 -39.83
C GLU A 856 33.95 7.04 -41.30
N ASP A 857 32.95 6.53 -42.03
CA ASP A 857 33.06 6.20 -43.46
C ASP A 857 33.25 7.46 -44.32
N GLU A 858 32.61 8.58 -43.98
CA GLU A 858 32.80 9.87 -44.66
C GLU A 858 34.20 10.45 -44.40
N ALA A 859 34.69 10.38 -43.17
CA ALA A 859 36.06 10.77 -42.84
C ALA A 859 37.08 9.92 -43.60
N ARG A 860 36.84 8.61 -43.67
CA ARG A 860 37.66 7.68 -44.46
C ARG A 860 37.59 7.99 -45.96
N LYS A 861 36.41 8.28 -46.51
CA LYS A 861 36.25 8.69 -47.92
C LYS A 861 36.97 10.00 -48.22
N GLN A 862 36.94 10.97 -47.32
CA GLN A 862 37.70 12.21 -47.50
C GLN A 862 39.21 11.94 -47.50
N ALA A 863 39.70 11.06 -46.63
CA ALA A 863 41.08 10.62 -46.65
C ALA A 863 41.44 9.88 -47.96
N GLU A 864 40.53 9.04 -48.46
CA GLU A 864 40.67 8.34 -49.74
C GLU A 864 40.61 9.31 -50.93
N GLU A 865 39.72 10.31 -50.96
CA GLU A 865 39.63 11.33 -52.01
C GLU A 865 40.89 12.20 -52.08
N ILE A 866 41.45 12.56 -50.93
CA ILE A 866 42.75 13.24 -50.85
C ILE A 866 43.85 12.35 -51.46
N ASN A 867 43.78 11.04 -51.23
CA ASN A 867 44.74 10.09 -51.77
C ASN A 867 44.54 9.86 -53.28
N ASP A 868 43.30 9.76 -53.76
CA ASP A 868 42.95 9.65 -55.18
C ASP A 868 43.32 10.91 -55.97
N PHE A 869 43.12 12.09 -55.38
CA PHE A 869 43.57 13.35 -55.97
C PHE A 869 45.09 13.37 -56.13
N ARG A 870 45.82 12.85 -55.14
CA ARG A 870 47.27 12.70 -55.18
C ARG A 870 47.74 11.73 -56.27
N GLU A 871 47.03 10.62 -56.47
CA GLU A 871 47.33 9.65 -57.53
C GLU A 871 46.97 10.17 -58.93
N LYS A 872 45.87 10.92 -59.09
CA LYS A 872 45.53 11.60 -60.36
C LYS A 872 46.58 12.63 -60.75
N ILE A 873 47.11 13.39 -59.79
CA ILE A 873 48.23 14.30 -60.04
C ILE A 873 49.44 13.51 -60.55
N LYS A 874 49.80 12.37 -59.94
CA LYS A 874 50.88 11.52 -60.45
C LYS A 874 50.63 11.01 -61.87
N GLN A 875 49.42 10.56 -62.18
CA GLN A 875 49.07 10.08 -63.52
C GLN A 875 49.17 11.20 -64.57
N HIS A 876 48.68 12.39 -64.26
CA HIS A 876 48.79 13.53 -65.17
C HIS A 876 50.24 13.97 -65.39
N VAL A 877 51.08 13.88 -64.35
CA VAL A 877 52.53 14.08 -64.48
C VAL A 877 53.15 13.03 -65.40
N GLN A 878 52.77 11.74 -65.29
CA GLN A 878 53.23 10.70 -66.20
C GLN A 878 52.77 10.89 -67.66
N GLU A 879 51.54 11.35 -67.88
CA GLU A 879 51.04 11.66 -69.22
C GLU A 879 51.79 12.84 -69.85
N LEU A 880 52.07 13.88 -69.05
CA LEU A 880 52.89 15.02 -69.48
C LEU A 880 54.32 14.58 -69.80
N GLN A 881 54.91 13.69 -69.00
CA GLN A 881 56.21 13.07 -69.28
C GLN A 881 56.20 12.29 -70.60
N GLN A 882 55.17 11.47 -70.86
CA GLN A 882 55.06 10.71 -72.10
C GLN A 882 54.94 11.63 -73.33
N MET A 883 54.20 12.74 -73.20
CA MET A 883 54.09 13.76 -74.26
C MET A 883 55.40 14.49 -74.47
N LEU A 884 56.13 14.82 -73.40
CA LEU A 884 57.44 15.44 -73.47
C LEU A 884 58.44 14.51 -74.17
N GLU A 885 58.50 13.24 -73.79
CA GLU A 885 59.33 12.21 -74.43
C GLU A 885 59.02 12.08 -75.93
N ASN A 886 57.74 12.16 -76.31
CA ASN A 886 57.33 12.15 -77.72
C ASN A 886 57.77 13.42 -78.45
N HIS A 887 57.69 14.59 -77.81
CA HIS A 887 58.22 15.85 -78.35
C HIS A 887 59.74 15.79 -78.51
N GLN A 888 60.46 15.21 -77.54
CA GLN A 888 61.90 15.01 -77.64
C GLN A 888 62.28 14.07 -78.79
N LYS A 889 61.55 12.97 -78.98
CA LYS A 889 61.73 12.08 -80.12
C LYS A 889 61.49 12.80 -81.45
N GLN A 890 60.51 13.71 -81.52
CA GLN A 890 60.28 14.56 -82.69
C GLN A 890 61.42 15.57 -82.89
N GLN A 891 61.94 16.17 -81.82
CA GLN A 891 63.05 17.12 -81.86
C GLN A 891 64.35 16.44 -82.31
N GLU A 892 64.64 15.23 -81.81
CA GLU A 892 65.77 14.42 -82.27
C GLU A 892 65.66 14.09 -83.77
N LEU A 893 64.46 13.81 -84.26
CA LEU A 893 64.20 13.55 -85.68
C LEU A 893 64.48 14.81 -86.52
N LEU A 894 64.06 15.97 -86.01
CA LEU A 894 64.29 17.27 -86.64
C LEU A 894 65.78 17.64 -86.64
N GLU A 895 66.50 17.34 -85.55
CA GLU A 895 67.93 17.59 -85.42
C GLU A 895 68.76 16.67 -86.31
N LYS A 896 68.37 15.40 -86.45
CA LYS A 896 68.94 14.47 -87.45
C LYS A 896 68.72 14.97 -88.87
N LEU A 897 67.54 15.50 -89.19
CA LEU A 897 67.24 16.17 -90.47
C LEU A 897 68.13 17.40 -90.69
N TYR A 898 68.29 18.23 -89.66
CA TYR A 898 69.09 19.45 -89.69
C TYR A 898 70.59 19.15 -89.89
N GLN A 899 71.14 18.17 -89.16
CA GLN A 899 72.53 17.72 -89.33
C GLN A 899 72.77 17.13 -90.72
N HIS A 900 71.80 16.40 -91.28
CA HIS A 900 71.91 15.88 -92.64
C HIS A 900 71.95 17.00 -93.69
N LEU A 901 71.11 18.04 -93.53
CA LEU A 901 71.10 19.25 -94.36
C LEU A 901 72.41 20.05 -94.20
N GLN A 902 72.90 20.19 -92.97
CA GLN A 902 74.13 20.93 -92.66
C GLN A 902 75.38 20.22 -93.19
N LYS A 903 75.40 18.89 -93.19
CA LYS A 903 76.47 18.08 -93.80
C LYS A 903 76.47 18.24 -95.32
N GLN A 904 75.31 18.13 -95.96
CA GLN A 904 75.15 18.34 -97.40
C GLN A 904 75.60 19.74 -97.83
N LYS A 905 75.18 20.78 -97.09
CA LYS A 905 75.60 22.17 -97.31
C LYS A 905 77.08 22.41 -97.02
N GLY A 906 77.62 21.75 -95.99
CA GLY A 906 79.04 21.85 -95.61
C GLY A 906 79.96 21.16 -96.61
N ASP A 907 79.53 20.07 -97.23
CA ASP A 907 80.23 19.44 -98.36
C ASP A 907 80.24 20.37 -99.59
N GLU A 908 79.12 21.01 -99.92
CA GLU A 908 79.05 22.03 -100.99
C GLU A 908 80.00 23.22 -100.71
N ILE A 909 80.06 23.71 -99.47
CA ILE A 909 80.94 24.81 -99.08
C ILE A 909 82.42 24.42 -99.18
N ARG A 910 82.79 23.21 -98.73
CA ARG A 910 84.18 22.73 -98.80
C ARG A 910 84.66 22.59 -100.24
N ASP A 911 83.81 22.12 -101.16
CA ASP A 911 84.15 22.05 -102.57
C ASP A 911 84.35 23.44 -103.18
N LEU A 912 83.53 24.43 -102.80
CA LEU A 912 83.69 25.82 -103.22
C LEU A 912 84.97 26.45 -102.64
N GLU A 913 85.29 26.21 -101.36
CA GLU A 913 86.52 26.70 -100.73
C GLU A 913 87.77 26.11 -101.38
N LYS A 914 87.75 24.82 -101.78
CA LYS A 914 88.83 24.17 -102.52
C LYS A 914 89.07 24.84 -103.87
N GLN A 915 87.99 25.19 -104.58
CA GLN A 915 88.07 25.94 -105.84
C GLN A 915 88.65 27.36 -105.64
N VAL A 916 88.30 28.02 -104.54
CA VAL A 916 88.85 29.35 -104.20
C VAL A 916 90.34 29.28 -103.83
N GLU A 917 90.77 28.24 -103.11
CA GLU A 917 92.17 28.05 -102.71
C GLU A 917 93.06 27.71 -103.92
N GLU A 918 92.55 26.92 -104.89
CA GLU A 918 93.21 26.68 -106.17
C GLU A 918 93.37 27.96 -107.01
N LEU A 919 92.43 28.90 -106.92
CA LEU A 919 92.51 30.22 -107.58
C LEU A 919 93.49 31.17 -106.88
N LYS A 920 93.60 31.12 -105.55
CA LYS A 920 94.60 31.90 -104.78
C LYS A 920 96.03 31.42 -105.06
N ASN A 921 96.26 30.11 -105.17
CA ASN A 921 97.59 29.56 -105.45
C ASN A 921 98.06 29.83 -106.90
N LYS A 922 97.16 30.21 -107.81
CA LYS A 922 97.52 30.68 -109.16
C LYS A 922 97.89 32.16 -109.25
N SER A 923 97.68 32.97 -108.20
CA SER A 923 97.86 34.43 -108.22
C SER A 923 99.06 34.97 -107.41
N GLY A 924 99.83 34.10 -106.76
CA GLY A 924 101.04 34.47 -105.98
C GLY A 924 102.36 34.55 -106.77
N GLY A 925 102.35 34.41 -108.10
CA GLY A 925 103.53 34.46 -108.95
C GLY A 925 103.52 35.62 -109.94
N CYS A 926 103.70 36.86 -109.45
CA CYS A 926 104.02 38.01 -110.31
C CYS A 926 105.29 38.67 -109.78
N VAL A 927 106.43 38.25 -110.32
CA VAL A 927 107.71 38.95 -110.19
C VAL A 927 107.78 39.99 -111.29
N ILE A 928 107.98 41.25 -110.89
CA ILE A 928 108.30 42.37 -111.79
C ILE A 928 109.67 42.11 -112.43
N LEU A 929 109.68 42.06 -113.77
CA LEU A 929 110.64 42.78 -114.60
C LEU A 929 109.85 43.54 -115.66
#